data_AF-A0A7Y2Q5W3-F1
#
_entry.id   AF-A0A7Y2Q5W3-F1
#
_cell.length_a   1.000
_cell.length_b   1.000
_cell.length_c   1.000
_cell.angle_alpha   90.00
_cell.angle_beta   90.00
_cell.angle_gamma   90.00
#
_symmetry.space_group_name_H-M   'P 1'
#
loop_
_entity.id
_entity.type
_entity.pdbx_description
1 polymer ?
#
loop_
_entity_poly.entity_id
_entity_poly.type
_entity_poly.pdbx_seq_one_letter_code
_entity_poly.pdbx_strand_id
1 'polypeptide(L)'
;MNTRPQFVSRSSQLPPQIYYVHPLMLKGLAAWSEVFAHARDLGFDTVLTAPLFERRPNSSVFVTKGFDRLDPALGLGSSVTEAVGALVQAATDNKLKIMLDLAIDRVAVDEASGSTVADPRVPPHKAGSRRIDLTRDPGYLDDWLARMRLLTDLGIAGFRCLGIASLSPEAWSNIILSTRKSAPETTFLAWTPGSDFEVRKALQGTGFDGSFSSLAWWDLEERWIMEEYQIQRQIGYQITFPEPPFGKRVAHGTDSWEVLQRKAVRALRLSSTFASGLMIPMGFEYGAAAPLDSMHGDGTGLRGLRERGAFDLSGDIRAVNAWTNKTAAGFARRPLKLISTSQTPAVALMQTDQEDMPSSQKVRIVVLNRDLRRSVGAPFNLVREAASSFLPLSNPQADDEILDAQLKLKPGELRVFEGLSSVPIIEAFAVPAASEAAASARLAIEKITPAVDEGRFVVKRVVGETIKVEADIFGDGHDPLSAALLWRPADQSGWNEVRMELVENDRWRAEFVTKRLGRHEFVVEAWRNPFQIYRYELVKKHEARLDLRLEIQEGINLVLDALDHADGQIKSRLKALFDELTDTQDARRTEILLATETAELMAAADRRPYRLRSQVIPLDAERSAAAFASWYQIFPRSQSGDAVRHGTFDDVIKRLPAIRAMGFDVLYFPPVHPIGTTNRKGKNNSLRAEPGDPGSPYAIGSQAGGHDAIHPELGSFEDFRRLVDAARHEGLEIALDLAIQASPDHPWLKQHPGWFDWRPDGTIRYAENPPKKYEDIVNVDFYAGEAVPSLWIALRDIVQKWVDNGVKLFRVDNPHTKPFPFWEWLIADIRSRHPEVVFLSEAFTKPKVMYRLAKVGFSQSYTYFTWRNAKWELEQYMREITTEEPKEFFRPHFFVNTHDINPDFLQNAPRPAYLIRAALAATLSGLWGVYNGFELCEGRPDAKRKEYADSEKYEIRVWDYDRPGNIKSEITMLNRIRKENPALHSHHGLQLLTAWNDNIMFYEKVSPGRENALLIAVNLDPHNAHEADVEIPLWSWNLPDHAALDLEDLIDGHKFTWTGKVQRLRLDPHAGLPFSIWRVR
;
A
#
# COMPACT_ATOMS: atom_id res chain seq x y z
N MET A 1 10.71 0.63 63.76
CA MET A 1 10.10 -0.56 63.14
C MET A 1 8.59 -0.43 63.24
N ASN A 2 7.88 -0.06 62.18
CA ASN A 2 6.42 -0.18 62.11
C ASN A 2 6.10 -1.12 60.95
N THR A 3 6.39 -2.40 61.14
CA THR A 3 5.87 -3.46 60.27
C THR A 3 4.36 -3.53 60.53
N ARG A 4 3.57 -2.91 59.65
CA ARG A 4 2.12 -3.16 59.59
C ARG A 4 1.91 -4.68 59.53
N PRO A 5 1.00 -5.27 60.32
CA PRO A 5 0.76 -6.70 60.28
C PRO A 5 0.40 -7.10 58.85
N GLN A 6 1.17 -8.01 58.26
CA GLN A 6 0.87 -8.56 56.94
C GLN A 6 -0.37 -9.44 57.06
N PHE A 7 -1.49 -8.97 56.51
CA PHE A 7 -2.65 -9.82 56.29
C PHE A 7 -2.29 -10.89 55.25
N VAL A 8 -2.44 -12.16 55.59
CA VAL A 8 -2.41 -13.23 54.58
C VAL A 8 -3.60 -13.01 53.66
N SER A 9 -3.34 -12.74 52.37
CA SER A 9 -4.38 -12.60 51.35
C SER A 9 -5.25 -13.86 51.32
N ARG A 10 -6.49 -13.77 51.80
CA ARG A 10 -7.50 -14.83 51.67
C ARG A 10 -8.00 -14.87 50.22
N SER A 11 -7.18 -15.37 49.31
CA SER A 11 -7.48 -15.49 47.88
C SER A 11 -8.36 -16.69 47.52
N SER A 12 -8.81 -17.49 48.48
CA SER A 12 -9.55 -18.74 48.27
C SER A 12 -11.07 -18.63 48.40
N GLN A 13 -11.60 -17.54 48.97
CA GLN A 13 -13.05 -17.34 49.07
C GLN A 13 -13.59 -16.68 47.80
N LEU A 14 -14.66 -17.24 47.23
CA LEU A 14 -15.35 -16.64 46.10
C LEU A 14 -15.96 -15.28 46.51
N PRO A 15 -15.85 -14.26 45.65
CA PRO A 15 -16.48 -12.95 45.85
C PRO A 15 -18.03 -13.08 45.91
N PRO A 16 -18.71 -12.39 46.85
CA PRO A 16 -20.14 -12.56 47.07
C PRO A 16 -20.97 -12.04 45.89
N GLN A 17 -22.04 -12.79 45.56
CA GLN A 17 -23.12 -12.31 44.70
C GLN A 17 -24.25 -11.81 45.59
N ILE A 18 -24.40 -10.49 45.64
CA ILE A 18 -25.21 -9.77 46.63
C ILE A 18 -26.54 -9.34 46.03
N TYR A 19 -27.64 -9.71 46.68
CA TYR A 19 -28.93 -9.07 46.48
C TYR A 19 -29.17 -8.01 47.56
N TYR A 20 -29.31 -6.74 47.17
CA TYR A 20 -29.46 -5.64 48.12
C TYR A 20 -30.92 -5.33 48.43
N VAL A 21 -31.26 -5.29 49.71
CA VAL A 21 -32.65 -5.20 50.19
C VAL A 21 -32.84 -3.99 51.09
N HIS A 22 -33.87 -3.19 50.80
CA HIS A 22 -34.28 -2.09 51.67
C HIS A 22 -35.25 -2.59 52.77
N PRO A 23 -34.86 -2.53 54.06
CA PRO A 23 -35.61 -3.22 55.10
C PRO A 23 -36.98 -2.58 55.38
N LEU A 24 -37.18 -1.28 55.13
CA LEU A 24 -38.48 -0.61 55.34
C LEU A 24 -39.54 -1.01 54.31
N MET A 25 -39.15 -1.65 53.21
CA MET A 25 -40.08 -2.22 52.21
C MET A 25 -40.68 -3.55 52.67
N LEU A 26 -40.15 -4.13 53.75
CA LEU A 26 -40.51 -5.45 54.25
C LEU A 26 -41.11 -5.32 55.66
N LYS A 27 -42.31 -5.86 55.84
CA LYS A 27 -43.01 -5.85 57.13
C LYS A 27 -43.15 -7.28 57.66
N GLY A 28 -42.43 -7.58 58.74
CA GLY A 28 -42.42 -8.88 59.39
C GLY A 28 -41.59 -9.96 58.67
N LEU A 29 -41.36 -11.07 59.35
CA LEU A 29 -40.43 -12.13 58.90
C LEU A 29 -40.85 -12.80 57.58
N ALA A 30 -42.16 -12.90 57.30
CA ALA A 30 -42.67 -13.52 56.08
C ALA A 30 -42.21 -12.79 54.80
N ALA A 31 -42.21 -11.45 54.81
CA ALA A 31 -41.73 -10.64 53.68
C ALA A 31 -40.22 -10.80 53.44
N TRP A 32 -39.45 -11.01 54.52
CA TRP A 32 -38.03 -11.33 54.43
C TRP A 32 -37.78 -12.72 53.83
N SER A 33 -38.53 -13.73 54.26
CA SER A 33 -38.43 -15.08 53.71
C SER A 33 -38.76 -15.14 52.21
N GLU A 34 -39.74 -14.36 51.74
CA GLU A 34 -40.04 -14.22 50.31
C GLU A 34 -38.85 -13.67 49.53
N VAL A 35 -38.19 -12.64 50.06
CA VAL A 35 -37.00 -12.02 49.47
C VAL A 35 -35.82 -12.98 49.45
N PHE A 36 -35.61 -13.76 50.51
CA PHE A 36 -34.55 -14.78 50.54
C PHE A 36 -34.79 -15.87 49.48
N ALA A 37 -36.02 -16.37 49.35
CA ALA A 37 -36.35 -17.34 48.31
C ALA A 37 -36.10 -16.78 46.89
N HIS A 38 -36.53 -15.54 46.65
CA HIS A 38 -36.33 -14.85 45.36
C HIS A 38 -34.84 -14.62 45.04
N ALA A 39 -34.05 -14.15 46.00
CA ALA A 39 -32.62 -13.93 45.83
C ALA A 39 -31.88 -15.24 45.48
N ARG A 40 -32.22 -16.34 46.15
CA ARG A 40 -31.69 -17.68 45.84
C ARG A 40 -32.06 -18.11 44.42
N ASP A 41 -33.31 -17.93 44.02
CA ASP A 41 -33.79 -18.34 42.69
C ASP A 41 -33.13 -17.53 41.56
N LEU A 42 -32.73 -16.28 41.83
CA LEU A 42 -31.92 -15.46 40.93
C LEU A 42 -30.43 -15.84 40.93
N GLY A 43 -29.99 -16.75 41.82
CA GLY A 43 -28.61 -17.24 41.90
C GLY A 43 -27.67 -16.38 42.75
N PHE A 44 -28.20 -15.58 43.68
CA PHE A 44 -27.37 -14.88 44.66
C PHE A 44 -27.00 -15.81 45.84
N ASP A 45 -25.89 -15.51 46.51
CA ASP A 45 -25.42 -16.24 47.69
C ASP A 45 -25.52 -15.42 48.99
N THR A 46 -25.76 -14.12 48.85
CA THR A 46 -25.72 -13.15 49.94
C THR A 46 -26.83 -12.12 49.80
N VAL A 47 -27.51 -11.80 50.90
CA VAL A 47 -28.39 -10.64 51.01
C VAL A 47 -27.74 -9.56 51.85
N LEU A 48 -27.62 -8.35 51.29
CA LEU A 48 -27.13 -7.18 52.01
C LEU A 48 -28.29 -6.24 52.29
N THR A 49 -28.42 -5.75 53.52
CA THR A 49 -29.48 -4.82 53.86
C THR A 49 -28.99 -3.58 54.59
N ALA A 50 -29.75 -2.50 54.48
CA ALA A 50 -29.55 -1.28 55.25
C ALA A 50 -29.68 -1.57 56.77
N PRO A 51 -29.23 -0.66 57.65
CA PRO A 51 -29.27 -0.89 59.09
C PRO A 51 -30.69 -1.18 59.59
N LEU A 52 -30.81 -2.09 60.56
CA LEU A 52 -32.09 -2.54 61.10
C LEU A 52 -32.48 -1.82 62.42
N PHE A 53 -31.59 -0.97 62.92
CA PHE A 53 -31.68 -0.38 64.26
C PHE A 53 -32.70 0.77 64.36
N GLU A 54 -33.13 1.07 65.58
CA GLU A 54 -34.09 2.14 65.86
C GLU A 54 -33.60 3.46 65.28
N ARG A 55 -34.44 4.06 64.45
CA ARG A 55 -34.23 5.36 63.81
C ARG A 55 -35.26 6.37 64.30
N ARG A 56 -34.97 7.66 64.12
CA ARG A 56 -35.94 8.72 64.41
C ARG A 56 -37.01 8.76 63.31
N PRO A 57 -38.28 9.08 63.63
CA PRO A 57 -39.28 9.37 62.59
C PRO A 57 -38.77 10.42 61.62
N ASN A 58 -38.98 10.22 60.32
CA ASN A 58 -38.51 11.11 59.26
C ASN A 58 -36.97 11.34 59.24
N SER A 59 -36.18 10.37 59.72
CA SER A 59 -34.72 10.31 59.49
C SER A 59 -34.39 9.23 58.46
N SER A 60 -33.13 9.09 58.05
CA SER A 60 -32.74 8.02 57.12
C SER A 60 -32.57 6.67 57.82
N VAL A 61 -32.77 5.55 57.13
CA VAL A 61 -32.44 4.20 57.60
C VAL A 61 -30.95 4.04 57.94
N PHE A 62 -30.09 4.93 57.44
CA PHE A 62 -28.66 4.99 57.77
C PHE A 62 -28.33 5.81 59.02
N VAL A 63 -29.35 6.34 59.70
CA VAL A 63 -29.20 7.25 60.84
C VAL A 63 -29.83 6.61 62.07
N THR A 64 -29.01 5.89 62.81
CA THR A 64 -29.44 5.18 64.01
C THR A 64 -29.57 6.14 65.20
N LYS A 65 -30.70 6.03 65.90
CA LYS A 65 -30.98 6.67 67.19
C LYS A 65 -30.59 5.76 68.35
N GLY A 66 -30.91 4.47 68.27
CA GLY A 66 -30.60 3.48 69.30
C GLY A 66 -30.15 2.15 68.70
N PHE A 67 -29.00 1.64 69.12
CA PHE A 67 -28.43 0.39 68.61
C PHE A 67 -28.95 -0.86 69.34
N ASP A 68 -29.58 -0.69 70.50
CA ASP A 68 -30.07 -1.80 71.34
C ASP A 68 -31.50 -2.24 71.00
N ARG A 69 -32.14 -1.56 70.04
CA ARG A 69 -33.51 -1.82 69.57
C ARG A 69 -33.57 -1.83 68.06
N LEU A 70 -34.51 -2.60 67.51
CA LEU A 70 -34.84 -2.54 66.08
C LEU A 70 -35.84 -1.43 65.76
N ASP A 71 -35.84 -0.97 64.50
CA ASP A 71 -36.85 -0.05 64.01
C ASP A 71 -38.25 -0.71 64.05
N PRO A 72 -39.21 -0.13 64.79
CA PRO A 72 -40.58 -0.64 64.84
C PRO A 72 -41.24 -0.79 63.46
N ALA A 73 -40.85 0.00 62.47
CA ALA A 73 -41.38 -0.06 61.10
C ALA A 73 -41.12 -1.41 60.40
N LEU A 74 -40.14 -2.19 60.88
CA LEU A 74 -39.78 -3.49 60.33
C LEU A 74 -40.77 -4.59 60.72
N GLY A 75 -41.54 -4.41 61.80
CA GLY A 75 -42.49 -5.42 62.28
C GLY A 75 -41.84 -6.74 62.75
N LEU A 76 -40.58 -6.71 63.17
CA LEU A 76 -39.80 -7.88 63.61
C LEU A 76 -39.71 -8.03 65.15
N GLY A 77 -40.33 -7.12 65.90
CA GLY A 77 -40.13 -7.00 67.36
C GLY A 77 -39.07 -5.97 67.72
N SER A 78 -38.83 -5.76 69.02
CA SER A 78 -37.89 -4.74 69.53
C SER A 78 -36.52 -5.31 69.93
N SER A 79 -36.42 -6.61 70.21
CA SER A 79 -35.19 -7.30 70.60
C SER A 79 -34.28 -7.51 69.39
N VAL A 80 -33.08 -6.92 69.41
CA VAL A 80 -32.07 -7.08 68.35
C VAL A 80 -31.63 -8.54 68.23
N THR A 81 -31.34 -9.20 69.35
CA THR A 81 -30.86 -10.59 69.39
C THR A 81 -31.85 -11.58 68.76
N GLU A 82 -33.12 -11.51 69.15
CA GLU A 82 -34.15 -12.45 68.67
C GLU A 82 -34.46 -12.24 67.19
N ALA A 83 -34.64 -10.99 66.78
CA ALA A 83 -35.05 -10.67 65.42
C ALA A 83 -33.91 -10.81 64.40
N VAL A 84 -32.67 -10.40 64.73
CA VAL A 84 -31.50 -10.64 63.87
C VAL A 84 -31.22 -12.14 63.77
N GLY A 85 -31.30 -12.88 64.89
CA GLY A 85 -31.16 -14.34 64.88
C GLY A 85 -32.21 -15.02 63.98
N ALA A 86 -33.48 -14.60 64.04
CA ALA A 86 -34.53 -15.11 63.18
C ALA A 86 -34.30 -14.81 61.69
N LEU A 87 -33.79 -13.62 61.36
CA LEU A 87 -33.43 -13.26 59.98
C LEU A 87 -32.26 -14.08 59.45
N VAL A 88 -31.22 -14.30 60.27
CA VAL A 88 -30.07 -15.13 59.93
C VAL A 88 -30.51 -16.58 59.68
N GLN A 89 -31.39 -17.13 60.53
CA GLN A 89 -31.92 -18.47 60.34
C GLN A 89 -32.73 -18.58 59.04
N ALA A 90 -33.62 -17.61 58.77
CA ALA A 90 -34.42 -17.60 57.54
C ALA A 90 -33.56 -17.46 56.25
N ALA A 91 -32.45 -16.72 56.31
CA ALA A 91 -31.47 -16.67 55.23
C ALA A 91 -30.75 -18.02 55.06
N THR A 92 -30.33 -18.64 56.17
CA THR A 92 -29.65 -19.94 56.19
C THR A 92 -30.51 -21.05 55.61
N ASP A 93 -31.81 -21.07 55.93
CA ASP A 93 -32.78 -22.02 55.37
C ASP A 93 -32.89 -21.91 53.83
N ASN A 94 -32.57 -20.73 53.28
CA ASN A 94 -32.49 -20.48 51.85
C ASN A 94 -31.06 -20.58 51.27
N LYS A 95 -30.09 -21.05 52.07
CA LYS A 95 -28.66 -21.14 51.73
C LYS A 95 -28.02 -19.79 51.39
N LEU A 96 -28.52 -18.72 52.00
CA LEU A 96 -28.02 -17.37 51.83
C LEU A 96 -27.30 -16.89 53.09
N LYS A 97 -26.30 -16.05 52.87
CA LYS A 97 -25.65 -15.27 53.92
C LYS A 97 -26.37 -13.92 54.07
N ILE A 98 -26.38 -13.36 55.28
CA ILE A 98 -26.87 -12.00 55.50
C ILE A 98 -25.72 -11.06 55.88
N MET A 99 -25.70 -9.88 55.25
CA MET A 99 -24.77 -8.80 55.52
C MET A 99 -25.52 -7.51 55.86
N LEU A 100 -24.86 -6.63 56.61
CA LEU A 100 -25.43 -5.35 57.02
C LEU A 100 -24.60 -4.16 56.55
N ASP A 101 -25.28 -3.07 56.20
CA ASP A 101 -24.63 -1.78 56.04
C ASP A 101 -24.16 -1.23 57.39
N LEU A 102 -22.91 -0.77 57.41
CA LEU A 102 -22.27 -0.20 58.59
C LEU A 102 -22.00 1.29 58.37
N ALA A 103 -22.83 2.14 58.98
CA ALA A 103 -22.68 3.60 58.99
C ALA A 103 -22.11 4.06 60.35
N ILE A 104 -20.78 3.99 60.50
CA ILE A 104 -20.07 4.23 61.77
C ILE A 104 -19.81 5.72 62.07
N ASP A 105 -19.93 6.59 61.07
CA ASP A 105 -19.51 7.99 61.19
C ASP A 105 -20.61 8.96 61.64
N ARG A 106 -21.83 8.46 61.92
CA ARG A 106 -23.00 9.30 62.19
C ARG A 106 -24.01 8.65 63.13
N VAL A 107 -24.73 9.49 63.87
CA VAL A 107 -25.88 9.12 64.71
C VAL A 107 -26.97 10.19 64.58
N ALA A 108 -28.18 9.88 65.01
CA ALA A 108 -29.28 10.86 65.07
C ALA A 108 -28.93 12.06 65.97
N VAL A 109 -29.42 13.26 65.62
CA VAL A 109 -29.34 14.45 66.48
C VAL A 109 -30.59 14.57 67.35
N ASP A 110 -30.38 14.74 68.65
CA ASP A 110 -31.42 15.11 69.60
C ASP A 110 -31.51 16.64 69.72
N GLU A 111 -32.13 17.31 68.75
CA GLU A 111 -32.60 18.69 68.94
C GLU A 111 -34.01 18.94 68.39
N ALA A 112 -34.66 19.90 69.04
CA ALA A 112 -36.04 20.32 68.93
C ALA A 112 -36.16 21.64 68.12
N SER A 113 -36.63 21.58 66.87
CA SER A 113 -37.45 22.65 66.26
C SER A 113 -38.00 22.26 64.88
N GLY A 114 -39.32 22.10 64.81
CA GLY A 114 -40.20 22.98 64.04
C GLY A 114 -40.11 23.17 62.52
N SER A 115 -39.23 22.53 61.74
CA SER A 115 -39.29 22.64 60.27
C SER A 115 -39.35 21.29 59.57
N THR A 116 -40.46 21.04 58.86
CA THR A 116 -40.68 19.90 57.95
C THR A 116 -40.02 20.08 56.59
N VAL A 117 -39.30 21.18 56.36
CA VAL A 117 -38.65 21.48 55.07
C VAL A 117 -37.28 20.82 55.04
N ALA A 118 -37.09 19.87 54.12
CA ALA A 118 -35.79 19.25 53.88
C ALA A 118 -34.75 20.31 53.45
N ASP A 119 -33.59 20.36 54.10
CA ASP A 119 -32.47 21.17 53.63
C ASP A 119 -31.90 20.55 52.34
N PRO A 120 -32.06 21.19 51.17
CA PRO A 120 -31.63 20.59 49.90
C PRO A 120 -30.10 20.43 49.80
N ARG A 121 -29.33 21.04 50.71
CA ARG A 121 -27.86 20.90 50.79
C ARG A 121 -27.44 19.64 51.55
N VAL A 122 -28.34 19.05 52.35
CA VAL A 122 -28.08 17.80 53.09
C VAL A 122 -28.66 16.64 52.30
N PRO A 123 -27.85 15.66 51.87
CA PRO A 123 -28.36 14.50 51.16
C PRO A 123 -29.41 13.73 52.00
N PRO A 124 -30.47 13.17 51.39
CA PRO A 124 -31.52 12.45 52.13
C PRO A 124 -30.99 11.35 53.06
N HIS A 125 -29.93 10.64 52.66
CA HIS A 125 -29.30 9.59 53.46
C HIS A 125 -28.49 10.10 54.69
N LYS A 126 -28.36 11.43 54.85
CA LYS A 126 -27.74 12.11 56.00
C LYS A 126 -28.75 12.95 56.79
N ALA A 127 -30.01 12.99 56.36
CA ALA A 127 -31.04 13.80 56.99
C ALA A 127 -31.22 13.40 58.47
N GLY A 128 -31.21 14.41 59.35
CA GLY A 128 -31.37 14.22 60.80
C GLY A 128 -30.16 13.64 61.53
N SER A 129 -28.97 13.64 60.93
CA SER A 129 -27.74 13.08 61.52
C SER A 129 -26.70 14.13 61.91
N ARG A 130 -25.90 13.83 62.94
CA ARG A 130 -24.61 14.50 63.22
C ARG A 130 -23.46 13.57 62.90
N ARG A 131 -22.36 14.13 62.40
CA ARG A 131 -21.09 13.41 62.26
C ARG A 131 -20.47 13.19 63.65
N ILE A 132 -19.83 12.05 63.83
CA ILE A 132 -19.14 11.71 65.08
C ILE A 132 -17.67 12.06 64.93
N ASP A 133 -17.16 12.86 65.87
CA ASP A 133 -15.74 13.17 65.97
C ASP A 133 -15.06 12.12 66.86
N LEU A 134 -14.44 11.14 66.20
CA LEU A 134 -13.78 10.00 66.84
C LEU A 134 -12.54 10.39 67.65
N THR A 135 -12.03 11.61 67.49
CA THR A 135 -10.91 12.12 68.31
C THR A 135 -11.35 12.59 69.70
N ARG A 136 -12.64 12.89 69.86
CA ARG A 136 -13.24 13.40 71.11
C ARG A 136 -14.00 12.34 71.91
N ASP A 137 -14.26 11.17 71.32
CA ASP A 137 -15.06 10.09 71.94
C ASP A 137 -14.40 8.71 71.70
N PRO A 138 -13.31 8.38 72.43
CA PRO A 138 -12.56 7.16 72.21
C PRO A 138 -13.34 5.88 72.58
N GLY A 139 -14.31 5.95 73.50
CA GLY A 139 -15.15 4.81 73.88
C GLY A 139 -16.12 4.37 72.77
N TYR A 140 -16.38 5.24 71.80
CA TYR A 140 -17.24 4.95 70.66
C TYR A 140 -16.71 3.82 69.77
N LEU A 141 -15.39 3.67 69.65
CA LEU A 141 -14.79 2.57 68.86
C LEU A 141 -14.95 1.22 69.57
N ASP A 142 -14.80 1.20 70.90
CA ASP A 142 -14.97 0.00 71.73
C ASP A 142 -16.44 -0.49 71.73
N ASP A 143 -17.39 0.45 71.78
CA ASP A 143 -18.82 0.16 71.59
C ASP A 143 -19.09 -0.53 70.25
N TRP A 144 -18.46 -0.05 69.17
CA TRP A 144 -18.59 -0.67 67.85
C TRP A 144 -17.93 -2.05 67.79
N LEU A 145 -16.79 -2.26 68.47
CA LEU A 145 -16.20 -3.59 68.59
C LEU A 145 -17.14 -4.58 69.30
N ALA A 146 -17.78 -4.16 70.39
CA ALA A 146 -18.76 -4.97 71.10
C ALA A 146 -19.99 -5.29 70.23
N ARG A 147 -20.51 -4.29 69.51
CA ARG A 147 -21.64 -4.47 68.57
C ARG A 147 -21.29 -5.39 67.41
N MET A 148 -20.10 -5.26 66.83
CA MET A 148 -19.64 -6.14 65.76
C MET A 148 -19.58 -7.58 66.24
N ARG A 149 -19.04 -7.83 67.45
CA ARG A 149 -19.04 -9.18 68.06
C ARG A 149 -20.45 -9.74 68.22
N LEU A 150 -21.36 -8.97 68.81
CA LEU A 150 -22.76 -9.38 68.97
C LEU A 150 -23.40 -9.78 67.63
N LEU A 151 -23.25 -8.96 66.60
CA LEU A 151 -23.82 -9.24 65.28
C LEU A 151 -23.19 -10.46 64.61
N THR A 152 -21.87 -10.64 64.72
CA THR A 152 -21.20 -11.82 64.16
C THR A 152 -21.54 -13.10 64.92
N ASP A 153 -21.71 -13.03 66.25
CA ASP A 153 -22.12 -14.17 67.08
C ASP A 153 -23.56 -14.62 66.75
N LEU A 154 -24.41 -13.68 66.33
CA LEU A 154 -25.74 -13.96 65.80
C LEU A 154 -25.75 -14.52 64.37
N GLY A 155 -24.58 -14.59 63.71
CA GLY A 155 -24.41 -15.17 62.38
C GLY A 155 -24.50 -14.18 61.21
N ILE A 156 -24.37 -12.87 61.46
CA ILE A 156 -24.13 -11.90 60.37
C ILE A 156 -22.80 -12.23 59.69
N ALA A 157 -22.85 -12.51 58.39
CA ALA A 157 -21.70 -12.99 57.63
C ALA A 157 -20.72 -11.87 57.22
N GLY A 158 -21.14 -10.60 57.32
CA GLY A 158 -20.27 -9.49 56.99
C GLY A 158 -20.94 -8.12 56.91
N PHE A 159 -20.14 -7.12 56.56
CA PHE A 159 -20.53 -5.71 56.59
C PHE A 159 -20.11 -4.96 55.32
N ARG A 160 -20.97 -4.07 54.83
CA ARG A 160 -20.60 -3.03 53.88
C ARG A 160 -20.36 -1.73 54.63
N CYS A 161 -19.11 -1.30 54.68
CA CYS A 161 -18.69 -0.12 55.42
C CYS A 161 -18.93 1.15 54.59
N LEU A 162 -19.81 2.02 55.09
CA LEU A 162 -20.11 3.32 54.52
C LEU A 162 -19.26 4.40 55.19
N GLY A 163 -19.01 5.52 54.48
CA GLY A 163 -18.28 6.65 55.06
C GLY A 163 -16.81 6.33 55.36
N ILE A 164 -16.16 5.52 54.52
CA ILE A 164 -14.78 5.03 54.72
C ILE A 164 -13.74 6.13 55.03
N ALA A 165 -13.93 7.35 54.51
CA ALA A 165 -13.06 8.51 54.73
C ALA A 165 -13.19 9.12 56.14
N SER A 166 -14.19 8.71 56.92
CA SER A 166 -14.46 9.24 58.25
C SER A 166 -13.61 8.59 59.36
N LEU A 167 -12.91 7.50 59.06
CA LEU A 167 -12.02 6.78 59.98
C LEU A 167 -10.62 6.69 59.36
N SER A 168 -9.59 6.66 60.21
CA SER A 168 -8.23 6.39 59.74
C SER A 168 -8.08 4.92 59.28
N PRO A 169 -7.14 4.63 58.36
CA PRO A 169 -6.81 3.26 57.97
C PRO A 169 -6.49 2.34 59.16
N GLU A 170 -5.81 2.88 60.17
CA GLU A 170 -5.46 2.16 61.40
C GLU A 170 -6.71 1.80 62.23
N ALA A 171 -7.69 2.70 62.31
CA ALA A 171 -8.94 2.43 63.01
C ALA A 171 -9.77 1.36 62.30
N TRP A 172 -9.85 1.41 60.96
CA TRP A 172 -10.46 0.34 60.16
C TRP A 172 -9.75 -1.00 60.37
N SER A 173 -8.41 -0.99 60.38
CA SER A 173 -7.63 -2.20 60.61
C SER A 173 -7.89 -2.81 61.98
N ASN A 174 -7.99 -1.97 63.02
CA ASN A 174 -8.32 -2.43 64.37
C ASN A 174 -9.73 -3.06 64.44
N ILE A 175 -10.75 -2.43 63.86
CA ILE A 175 -12.12 -2.98 63.81
C ILE A 175 -12.10 -4.36 63.15
N ILE A 176 -11.55 -4.43 61.93
CA ILE A 176 -11.58 -5.66 61.13
C ILE A 176 -10.82 -6.80 61.82
N LEU A 177 -9.61 -6.54 62.33
CA LEU A 177 -8.81 -7.54 63.04
C LEU A 177 -9.50 -8.01 64.31
N SER A 178 -10.05 -7.08 65.09
CA SER A 178 -10.69 -7.39 66.37
C SER A 178 -11.99 -8.17 66.21
N THR A 179 -12.78 -7.91 65.17
CA THR A 179 -13.96 -8.73 64.83
C THR A 179 -13.54 -10.11 64.32
N ARG A 180 -12.52 -10.19 63.46
CA ARG A 180 -12.07 -11.48 62.91
C ARG A 180 -11.39 -12.40 63.92
N LYS A 181 -10.88 -11.87 65.04
CA LYS A 181 -10.38 -12.71 66.14
C LYS A 181 -11.47 -13.62 66.71
N SER A 182 -12.72 -13.18 66.76
CA SER A 182 -13.86 -13.97 67.23
C SER A 182 -14.65 -14.64 66.10
N ALA A 183 -14.72 -14.00 64.92
CA ALA A 183 -15.43 -14.52 63.75
C ALA A 183 -14.54 -14.46 62.49
N PRO A 184 -13.66 -15.46 62.26
CA PRO A 184 -12.64 -15.39 61.21
C PRO A 184 -13.19 -15.23 59.79
N GLU A 185 -14.39 -15.75 59.52
CA GLU A 185 -15.01 -15.78 58.19
C GLU A 185 -15.82 -14.51 57.86
N THR A 186 -15.86 -13.52 58.75
CA THR A 186 -16.62 -12.28 58.54
C THR A 186 -16.02 -11.44 57.41
N THR A 187 -16.87 -11.11 56.43
CA THR A 187 -16.50 -10.32 55.25
C THR A 187 -16.66 -8.82 55.50
N PHE A 188 -15.65 -8.01 55.18
CA PHE A 188 -15.71 -6.55 55.23
C PHE A 188 -15.52 -5.96 53.83
N LEU A 189 -16.49 -5.18 53.36
CA LEU A 189 -16.48 -4.55 52.05
C LEU A 189 -16.52 -3.04 52.15
N ALA A 190 -15.57 -2.35 51.53
CA ALA A 190 -15.51 -0.89 51.53
C ALA A 190 -16.45 -0.29 50.46
N TRP A 191 -17.40 0.56 50.85
CA TRP A 191 -18.13 1.39 49.91
C TRP A 191 -17.27 2.59 49.51
N THR A 192 -16.58 2.46 48.38
CA THR A 192 -15.71 3.51 47.84
C THR A 192 -16.35 4.50 46.85
N PRO A 193 -17.52 4.26 46.22
CA PRO A 193 -18.12 5.25 45.34
C PRO A 193 -18.31 6.61 46.03
N GLY A 194 -17.87 7.68 45.36
CA GLY A 194 -17.90 9.05 45.88
C GLY A 194 -16.79 9.40 46.87
N SER A 195 -15.79 8.54 47.08
CA SER A 195 -14.58 8.85 47.88
C SER A 195 -13.39 9.25 47.00
N ASP A 196 -12.45 10.02 47.55
CA ASP A 196 -11.22 10.41 46.85
C ASP A 196 -10.27 9.22 46.63
N PHE A 197 -9.49 9.24 45.54
CA PHE A 197 -8.55 8.14 45.23
C PHE A 197 -7.50 7.91 46.32
N GLU A 198 -7.06 8.95 47.02
CA GLU A 198 -6.11 8.82 48.13
C GLU A 198 -6.69 8.05 49.32
N VAL A 199 -7.98 8.25 49.63
CA VAL A 199 -8.68 7.46 50.65
C VAL A 199 -8.70 5.99 50.27
N ARG A 200 -8.93 5.68 48.98
CA ARG A 200 -8.98 4.30 48.48
C ARG A 200 -7.61 3.62 48.54
N LYS A 201 -6.54 4.31 48.12
CA LYS A 201 -5.17 3.80 48.24
C LYS A 201 -4.79 3.49 49.69
N ALA A 202 -5.21 4.36 50.62
CA ALA A 202 -4.92 4.19 52.04
C ALA A 202 -5.59 2.95 52.68
N LEU A 203 -6.60 2.36 52.04
CA LEU A 203 -7.23 1.11 52.49
C LEU A 203 -6.41 -0.14 52.21
N GLN A 204 -5.34 -0.05 51.40
CA GLN A 204 -4.49 -1.20 51.12
C GLN A 204 -3.86 -1.72 52.42
N GLY A 205 -4.09 -3.01 52.71
CA GLY A 205 -3.55 -3.67 53.89
C GLY A 205 -4.27 -3.35 55.21
N THR A 206 -5.46 -2.73 55.19
CA THR A 206 -6.28 -2.55 56.41
C THR A 206 -7.12 -3.79 56.75
N GLY A 207 -7.25 -4.75 55.81
CA GLY A 207 -7.93 -6.02 56.02
C GLY A 207 -9.29 -6.14 55.32
N PHE A 208 -9.77 -5.12 54.60
CA PHE A 208 -10.97 -5.26 53.76
C PHE A 208 -10.82 -6.41 52.75
N ASP A 209 -11.89 -7.18 52.52
CA ASP A 209 -11.89 -8.28 51.54
C ASP A 209 -12.14 -7.80 50.11
N GLY A 210 -12.70 -6.60 49.98
CA GLY A 210 -13.04 -6.00 48.70
C GLY A 210 -13.61 -4.60 48.82
N SER A 211 -13.89 -4.02 47.66
CA SER A 211 -14.45 -2.67 47.55
C SER A 211 -15.49 -2.59 46.44
N PHE A 212 -16.42 -1.66 46.58
CA PHE A 212 -17.44 -1.37 45.58
C PHE A 212 -16.89 -0.43 44.51
N SER A 213 -17.14 -0.74 43.24
CA SER A 213 -16.75 0.08 42.09
C SER A 213 -17.76 1.18 41.78
N SER A 214 -17.28 2.26 41.18
CA SER A 214 -18.07 3.33 40.58
C SER A 214 -18.50 3.02 39.13
N LEU A 215 -18.36 1.78 38.65
CA LEU A 215 -18.71 1.36 37.28
C LEU A 215 -20.12 1.79 36.84
N ALA A 216 -21.10 1.81 37.74
CA ALA A 216 -22.49 2.22 37.45
C ALA A 216 -22.61 3.65 36.88
N TRP A 217 -21.60 4.50 37.11
CA TRP A 217 -21.55 5.89 36.64
C TRP A 217 -20.57 6.11 35.49
N TRP A 218 -19.93 5.05 34.99
CA TRP A 218 -19.03 5.16 33.86
C TRP A 218 -19.80 5.39 32.56
N ASP A 219 -19.37 6.38 31.80
CA ASP A 219 -19.95 6.79 30.50
C ASP A 219 -19.45 5.97 29.31
N LEU A 220 -18.67 4.92 29.61
CA LEU A 220 -18.04 4.00 28.67
C LEU A 220 -16.95 4.65 27.81
N GLU A 221 -16.42 5.81 28.22
CA GLU A 221 -15.40 6.55 27.48
C GLU A 221 -14.24 6.98 28.36
N GLU A 222 -14.53 7.50 29.54
CA GLU A 222 -13.54 8.11 30.41
C GLU A 222 -12.58 7.07 31.02
N ARG A 223 -11.29 7.43 31.15
CA ARG A 223 -10.26 6.50 31.62
C ARG A 223 -10.21 6.30 33.13
N TRP A 224 -10.87 7.15 33.92
CA TRP A 224 -10.81 7.13 35.38
C TRP A 224 -11.23 5.79 35.99
N ILE A 225 -12.08 5.00 35.29
CA ILE A 225 -12.51 3.69 35.77
C ILE A 225 -11.37 2.67 35.75
N MET A 226 -10.39 2.82 34.85
CA MET A 226 -9.20 1.95 34.78
C MET A 226 -8.24 2.25 35.93
N GLU A 227 -8.09 3.53 36.27
CA GLU A 227 -7.30 3.98 37.42
C GLU A 227 -7.96 3.54 38.74
N GLU A 228 -9.28 3.66 38.84
CA GLU A 228 -10.05 3.13 39.96
C GLU A 228 -9.83 1.63 40.12
N TYR A 229 -9.98 0.88 39.03
CA TYR A 229 -9.79 -0.57 39.01
C TYR A 229 -8.38 -0.95 39.50
N GLN A 230 -7.35 -0.25 39.04
CA GLN A 230 -5.96 -0.49 39.41
C GLN A 230 -5.70 -0.22 40.90
N ILE A 231 -6.34 0.79 41.49
CA ILE A 231 -6.25 1.06 42.93
C ILE A 231 -7.02 0.00 43.74
N GLN A 232 -8.25 -0.31 43.33
CA GLN A 232 -9.14 -1.19 44.09
C GLN A 232 -8.71 -2.66 44.07
N ARG A 233 -8.09 -3.15 42.99
CA ARG A 233 -7.56 -4.53 42.93
C ARG A 233 -6.47 -4.82 43.98
N GLN A 234 -5.84 -3.77 44.54
CA GLN A 234 -4.89 -3.87 45.64
C GLN A 234 -5.57 -4.00 47.01
N ILE A 235 -6.84 -3.60 47.14
CA ILE A 235 -7.63 -3.73 48.36
C ILE A 235 -8.18 -5.15 48.48
N GLY A 236 -8.72 -5.71 47.39
CA GLY A 236 -9.32 -7.04 47.38
C GLY A 236 -10.19 -7.27 46.15
N TYR A 237 -11.29 -8.02 46.29
CA TYR A 237 -12.26 -8.20 45.20
C TYR A 237 -12.99 -6.90 44.89
N GLN A 238 -13.28 -6.66 43.60
CA GLN A 238 -14.13 -5.56 43.19
C GLN A 238 -15.58 -6.04 43.05
N ILE A 239 -16.50 -5.35 43.72
CA ILE A 239 -17.94 -5.60 43.60
C ILE A 239 -18.53 -4.48 42.76
N THR A 240 -19.14 -4.86 41.65
CA THR A 240 -19.83 -3.93 40.76
C THR A 240 -21.33 -4.07 40.92
N PHE A 241 -22.06 -3.09 40.41
CA PHE A 241 -23.50 -3.08 40.41
C PHE A 241 -24.01 -2.28 39.22
N PRO A 242 -25.14 -2.65 38.62
CA PRO A 242 -25.70 -1.91 37.49
C PRO A 242 -26.28 -0.55 37.91
N GLU A 243 -26.71 -0.43 39.18
CA GLU A 243 -27.23 0.81 39.75
C GLU A 243 -27.08 0.85 41.29
N PRO A 244 -26.91 2.03 41.89
CA PRO A 244 -26.85 2.17 43.35
C PRO A 244 -28.23 1.96 44.01
N PRO A 245 -28.32 1.39 45.23
CA PRO A 245 -29.61 1.12 45.87
C PRO A 245 -30.51 2.35 46.10
N PHE A 246 -29.99 3.43 46.68
CA PHE A 246 -30.75 4.66 47.01
C PHE A 246 -30.48 5.81 46.03
N GLY A 247 -29.85 5.51 44.88
CA GLY A 247 -29.55 6.50 43.86
C GLY A 247 -30.52 6.45 42.69
N LYS A 248 -30.23 7.25 41.65
CA LYS A 248 -31.00 7.26 40.41
C LYS A 248 -31.01 5.86 39.77
N ARG A 249 -32.20 5.35 39.45
CA ARG A 249 -32.41 4.05 38.80
C ARG A 249 -32.06 4.11 37.31
N VAL A 250 -31.60 3.00 36.73
CA VAL A 250 -31.28 2.89 35.29
C VAL A 250 -32.52 3.07 34.43
N ALA A 251 -33.66 2.56 34.90
CA ALA A 251 -34.98 2.68 34.27
C ALA A 251 -35.62 4.07 34.42
N HIS A 252 -34.98 5.01 35.11
CA HIS A 252 -35.49 6.37 35.26
C HIS A 252 -35.35 7.18 33.96
N GLY A 253 -36.44 7.82 33.51
CA GLY A 253 -36.46 8.70 32.34
C GLY A 253 -37.75 8.57 31.54
N THR A 254 -37.72 9.06 30.29
CA THR A 254 -38.86 9.04 29.35
C THR A 254 -38.58 8.23 28.08
N ASP A 255 -37.51 7.45 28.05
CA ASP A 255 -37.20 6.54 26.93
C ASP A 255 -38.23 5.39 26.85
N SER A 256 -38.34 4.75 25.68
CA SER A 256 -39.21 3.58 25.50
C SER A 256 -38.74 2.39 26.33
N TRP A 257 -39.65 1.48 26.65
CA TRP A 257 -39.34 0.31 27.48
C TRP A 257 -38.23 -0.56 26.86
N GLU A 258 -38.14 -0.70 25.53
CA GLU A 258 -37.07 -1.45 24.86
C GLU A 258 -35.69 -0.80 25.04
N VAL A 259 -35.62 0.53 24.99
CA VAL A 259 -34.36 1.27 25.18
C VAL A 259 -33.91 1.19 26.63
N LEU A 260 -34.85 1.34 27.58
CA LEU A 260 -34.58 1.18 29.01
C LEU A 260 -34.15 -0.25 29.35
N GLN A 261 -34.79 -1.27 28.76
CA GLN A 261 -34.41 -2.66 28.93
C GLN A 261 -33.00 -2.93 28.37
N ARG A 262 -32.67 -2.46 27.16
CA ARG A 262 -31.30 -2.58 26.59
C ARG A 262 -30.25 -1.91 27.46
N LYS A 263 -30.56 -0.73 28.00
CA LYS A 263 -29.68 0.00 28.93
C LYS A 263 -29.43 -0.80 30.21
N ALA A 264 -30.48 -1.39 30.78
CA ALA A 264 -30.38 -2.22 31.97
C ALA A 264 -29.63 -3.55 31.71
N VAL A 265 -29.90 -4.23 30.60
CA VAL A 265 -29.17 -5.44 30.18
C VAL A 265 -27.68 -5.13 29.95
N ARG A 266 -27.36 -4.01 29.30
CA ARG A 266 -25.96 -3.57 29.12
C ARG A 266 -25.27 -3.31 30.46
N ALA A 267 -25.91 -2.58 31.37
CA ALA A 267 -25.36 -2.30 32.70
C ALA A 267 -25.13 -3.58 33.50
N LEU A 268 -26.08 -4.53 33.42
CA LEU A 268 -25.99 -5.85 34.05
C LEU A 268 -24.82 -6.67 33.50
N ARG A 269 -24.71 -6.80 32.17
CA ARG A 269 -23.63 -7.55 31.52
C ARG A 269 -22.27 -6.92 31.74
N LEU A 270 -22.17 -5.59 31.71
CA LEU A 270 -20.92 -4.88 31.97
C LEU A 270 -20.44 -5.12 33.40
N SER A 271 -21.35 -5.01 34.37
CA SER A 271 -21.06 -5.29 35.79
C SER A 271 -20.56 -6.71 36.00
N SER A 272 -21.11 -7.69 35.28
CA SER A 272 -20.70 -9.07 35.45
C SER A 272 -19.42 -9.49 34.72
N THR A 273 -18.93 -8.71 33.74
CA THR A 273 -17.84 -9.12 32.85
C THR A 273 -16.45 -8.99 33.48
N PHE A 274 -16.20 -7.94 34.26
CA PHE A 274 -14.88 -7.62 34.81
C PHE A 274 -14.76 -7.81 36.32
N ALA A 275 -15.90 -7.92 37.00
CA ALA A 275 -15.96 -7.92 38.45
C ALA A 275 -15.76 -9.31 39.04
N SER A 276 -15.16 -9.32 40.23
CA SER A 276 -15.15 -10.52 41.05
C SER A 276 -16.56 -10.74 41.64
N GLY A 277 -17.19 -9.70 42.21
CA GLY A 277 -18.54 -9.78 42.78
C GLY A 277 -19.57 -8.88 42.08
N LEU A 278 -20.86 -9.20 42.24
CA LEU A 278 -22.00 -8.45 41.72
C LEU A 278 -22.95 -8.08 42.85
N MET A 279 -23.44 -6.86 42.88
CA MET A 279 -24.55 -6.45 43.73
C MET A 279 -25.72 -5.95 42.88
N ILE A 280 -26.92 -6.45 43.13
CA ILE A 280 -28.15 -5.99 42.45
C ILE A 280 -29.15 -5.53 43.52
N PRO A 281 -29.61 -4.27 43.48
CA PRO A 281 -30.65 -3.80 44.37
C PRO A 281 -32.04 -4.29 43.97
N MET A 282 -32.86 -4.58 44.97
CA MET A 282 -34.24 -5.00 44.78
C MET A 282 -35.00 -3.99 43.90
N GLY A 283 -35.71 -4.52 42.92
CA GLY A 283 -36.48 -3.74 41.94
C GLY A 283 -35.73 -3.46 40.64
N PHE A 284 -34.40 -3.66 40.57
CA PHE A 284 -33.66 -3.57 39.31
C PHE A 284 -34.15 -4.61 38.30
N GLU A 285 -34.39 -5.84 38.76
CA GLU A 285 -34.88 -6.94 37.94
C GLU A 285 -36.25 -6.63 37.32
N TYR A 286 -37.04 -5.75 37.94
CA TYR A 286 -38.34 -5.33 37.45
C TYR A 286 -38.30 -3.98 36.72
N GLY A 287 -37.13 -3.38 36.54
CA GLY A 287 -37.02 -2.06 35.90
C GLY A 287 -37.70 -0.95 36.70
N ALA A 288 -37.62 -0.98 38.03
CA ALA A 288 -38.19 0.07 38.88
C ALA A 288 -37.58 1.45 38.56
N ALA A 289 -38.41 2.43 38.22
CA ALA A 289 -37.96 3.77 37.84
C ALA A 289 -37.69 4.71 39.03
N ALA A 290 -38.29 4.41 40.20
CA ALA A 290 -38.12 5.17 41.43
C ALA A 290 -36.93 4.64 42.27
N PRO A 291 -36.03 5.52 42.75
CA PRO A 291 -35.04 5.15 43.76
C PRO A 291 -35.68 4.53 45.00
N LEU A 292 -34.94 3.66 45.72
CA LEU A 292 -35.36 3.30 47.07
C LEU A 292 -35.34 4.58 47.93
N ASP A 293 -36.42 4.85 48.64
CA ASP A 293 -36.48 5.99 49.57
C ASP A 293 -35.75 5.62 50.86
N SER A 294 -34.69 6.33 51.21
CA SER A 294 -33.95 6.05 52.44
C SER A 294 -34.72 6.38 53.73
N MET A 295 -35.87 7.05 53.62
CA MET A 295 -36.65 7.59 54.74
C MET A 295 -37.94 6.80 55.01
N HIS A 296 -38.53 6.20 53.97
CA HIS A 296 -39.84 5.55 54.01
C HIS A 296 -39.86 4.25 53.19
N GLY A 297 -40.75 3.34 53.55
CA GLY A 297 -41.09 2.18 52.74
C GLY A 297 -42.59 1.95 52.74
N ASP A 298 -43.13 1.52 51.60
CA ASP A 298 -44.57 1.29 51.44
C ASP A 298 -45.03 -0.08 51.99
N GLY A 299 -44.10 -0.95 52.36
CA GLY A 299 -44.37 -2.29 52.89
C GLY A 299 -44.93 -3.28 51.87
N THR A 300 -44.91 -2.95 50.57
CA THR A 300 -45.45 -3.79 49.48
C THR A 300 -44.45 -4.83 48.96
N GLY A 301 -43.21 -4.81 49.44
CA GLY A 301 -42.17 -5.80 49.13
C GLY A 301 -41.85 -5.94 47.64
N LEU A 302 -41.47 -7.15 47.24
CA LEU A 302 -41.14 -7.49 45.85
C LEU A 302 -42.35 -7.40 44.93
N ARG A 303 -43.53 -7.77 45.44
CA ARG A 303 -44.78 -7.73 44.67
C ARG A 303 -45.10 -6.33 44.16
N GLY A 304 -45.02 -5.32 45.01
CA GLY A 304 -45.25 -3.93 44.60
C GLY A 304 -44.19 -3.39 43.62
N LEU A 305 -42.94 -3.86 43.73
CA LEU A 305 -41.90 -3.52 42.75
C LEU A 305 -42.13 -4.17 41.39
N ARG A 306 -42.63 -5.41 41.36
CA ARG A 306 -42.98 -6.14 40.14
C ARG A 306 -44.19 -5.54 39.43
N GLU A 307 -45.26 -5.21 40.16
CA GLU A 307 -46.49 -4.63 39.60
C GLU A 307 -46.26 -3.24 38.98
N ARG A 308 -45.30 -2.47 39.51
CA ARG A 308 -44.91 -1.13 39.01
C ARG A 308 -43.72 -1.15 38.06
N GLY A 309 -43.20 -2.34 37.75
CA GLY A 309 -42.01 -2.53 36.92
C GLY A 309 -42.26 -2.28 35.44
N ALA A 310 -41.22 -1.85 34.71
CA ALA A 310 -41.29 -1.59 33.28
C ALA A 310 -40.95 -2.81 32.41
N PHE A 311 -40.20 -3.78 32.93
CA PHE A 311 -39.73 -5.00 32.25
C PHE A 311 -39.24 -6.02 33.28
N ASP A 312 -38.94 -7.27 32.87
CA ASP A 312 -38.42 -8.32 33.76
C ASP A 312 -37.09 -8.88 33.26
N LEU A 313 -36.01 -8.69 34.03
CA LEU A 313 -34.64 -9.15 33.77
C LEU A 313 -34.24 -10.36 34.62
N SER A 314 -35.18 -11.01 35.30
CA SER A 314 -34.91 -12.17 36.16
C SER A 314 -34.19 -13.31 35.41
N GLY A 315 -34.45 -13.45 34.10
CA GLY A 315 -33.75 -14.40 33.23
C GLY A 315 -32.29 -14.02 32.96
N ASP A 316 -32.05 -12.75 32.58
CA ASP A 316 -30.70 -12.24 32.35
C ASP A 316 -29.83 -12.28 33.62
N ILE A 317 -30.41 -11.96 34.77
CA ILE A 317 -29.72 -12.01 36.07
C ILE A 317 -29.32 -13.45 36.41
N ARG A 318 -30.22 -14.42 36.22
CA ARG A 318 -29.90 -15.85 36.39
C ARG A 318 -28.77 -16.27 35.45
N ALA A 319 -28.81 -15.87 34.18
CA ALA A 319 -27.75 -16.20 33.23
C ALA A 319 -26.39 -15.62 33.65
N VAL A 320 -26.38 -14.39 34.14
CA VAL A 320 -25.17 -13.71 34.63
C VAL A 320 -24.62 -14.31 35.93
N ASN A 321 -25.48 -14.76 36.84
CA ASN A 321 -25.08 -15.41 38.09
C ASN A 321 -24.65 -16.86 37.86
N ALA A 322 -25.25 -17.56 36.89
CA ALA A 322 -24.87 -18.92 36.50
C ALA A 322 -23.51 -18.98 35.79
N TRP A 323 -23.01 -17.87 35.25
CA TRP A 323 -21.75 -17.81 34.50
C TRP A 323 -20.55 -18.12 35.42
N THR A 324 -20.08 -19.36 35.35
CA THR A 324 -19.23 -19.99 36.38
C THR A 324 -17.73 -19.66 36.25
N ASN A 325 -17.32 -18.79 35.31
CA ASN A 325 -15.90 -18.56 34.98
C ASN A 325 -15.33 -17.17 35.38
N LYS A 326 -16.01 -16.40 36.23
CA LYS A 326 -15.54 -15.06 36.65
C LYS A 326 -14.17 -15.07 37.36
N THR A 327 -13.80 -16.17 38.03
CA THR A 327 -12.51 -16.37 38.71
C THR A 327 -11.63 -17.47 38.09
N ALA A 328 -12.23 -18.47 37.40
CA ALA A 328 -11.50 -19.62 36.84
C ALA A 328 -10.81 -19.36 35.48
N ALA A 329 -11.17 -18.28 34.77
CA ALA A 329 -10.61 -17.97 33.45
C ALA A 329 -9.19 -17.34 33.47
N GLY A 330 -8.58 -17.15 34.64
CA GLY A 330 -7.20 -16.64 34.77
C GLY A 330 -7.04 -15.11 34.70
N PHE A 331 -8.12 -14.36 34.48
CA PHE A 331 -8.10 -12.89 34.37
C PHE A 331 -8.41 -12.14 35.67
N ALA A 332 -8.58 -12.86 36.80
CA ALA A 332 -8.94 -12.26 38.07
C ALA A 332 -7.87 -11.27 38.56
N ARG A 333 -8.29 -10.06 38.94
CA ARG A 333 -7.40 -8.97 39.39
C ARG A 333 -6.27 -8.69 38.41
N ARG A 334 -6.51 -8.75 37.09
CA ARG A 334 -5.52 -8.40 36.06
C ARG A 334 -5.78 -7.02 35.45
N PRO A 335 -4.75 -6.27 35.03
CA PRO A 335 -4.92 -4.94 34.47
C PRO A 335 -5.97 -4.89 33.36
N LEU A 336 -6.81 -3.87 33.38
CA LEU A 336 -7.79 -3.60 32.34
C LEU A 336 -7.30 -2.43 31.50
N LYS A 337 -7.33 -2.58 30.17
CA LYS A 337 -6.94 -1.54 29.22
C LYS A 337 -8.12 -1.16 28.35
N LEU A 338 -8.28 0.14 28.10
CA LEU A 338 -9.28 0.67 27.18
C LEU A 338 -8.72 0.79 25.78
N ILE A 339 -9.35 0.10 24.82
CA ILE A 339 -9.11 0.19 23.39
C ILE A 339 -10.31 0.92 22.78
N SER A 340 -10.18 2.23 22.60
CA SER A 340 -11.27 3.07 22.08
C SER A 340 -10.76 3.97 20.95
N THR A 341 -11.62 4.20 19.95
CA THR A 341 -11.43 5.26 18.95
C THR A 341 -12.06 6.55 19.46
N SER A 342 -11.40 7.69 19.27
CA SER A 342 -12.12 8.96 19.20
C SER A 342 -13.11 8.87 18.04
N GLN A 343 -14.40 9.16 18.26
CA GLN A 343 -15.47 9.31 17.25
C GLN A 343 -16.31 8.07 16.87
N THR A 344 -16.17 6.90 17.52
CA THR A 344 -17.15 5.81 17.29
C THR A 344 -17.87 5.40 18.59
N PRO A 345 -19.15 5.01 18.51
CA PRO A 345 -19.89 4.47 19.65
C PRO A 345 -19.44 3.05 20.08
N ALA A 346 -18.50 2.42 19.37
CA ALA A 346 -17.99 1.10 19.71
C ALA A 346 -16.75 1.22 20.61
N VAL A 347 -16.72 0.45 21.70
CA VAL A 347 -15.62 0.45 22.67
C VAL A 347 -15.13 -0.96 22.87
N ALA A 348 -13.82 -1.15 22.94
CA ALA A 348 -13.21 -2.40 23.31
C ALA A 348 -12.42 -2.25 24.61
N LEU A 349 -12.48 -3.28 25.45
CA LEU A 349 -11.68 -3.41 26.66
C LEU A 349 -10.83 -4.66 26.53
N MET A 350 -9.57 -4.59 26.97
CA MET A 350 -8.62 -5.69 26.91
C MET A 350 -8.10 -6.04 28.28
N GLN A 351 -8.05 -7.33 28.56
CA GLN A 351 -7.50 -7.89 29.78
C GLN A 351 -6.61 -9.09 29.45
N THR A 352 -5.43 -9.14 30.04
CA THR A 352 -4.45 -10.21 29.85
C THR A 352 -4.39 -11.10 31.09
N ASP A 353 -4.02 -12.36 30.96
CA ASP A 353 -3.93 -13.30 32.10
C ASP A 353 -2.70 -13.07 33.00
N GLN A 354 -1.80 -12.16 32.62
CA GLN A 354 -0.64 -11.67 33.39
C GLN A 354 -0.61 -10.14 33.43
N GLU A 355 0.26 -9.56 34.27
CA GLU A 355 0.44 -8.11 34.32
C GLU A 355 1.10 -7.54 33.05
N ASP A 356 2.05 -8.29 32.51
CA ASP A 356 2.77 -7.91 31.31
C ASP A 356 2.31 -8.73 30.10
N MET A 357 2.09 -8.05 28.98
CA MET A 357 1.48 -8.65 27.78
C MET A 357 2.37 -9.72 27.11
N PRO A 358 3.71 -9.54 26.96
CA PRO A 358 4.60 -10.56 26.41
C PRO A 358 4.64 -11.87 27.22
N SER A 359 4.34 -11.80 28.52
CA SER A 359 4.31 -12.98 29.40
C SER A 359 2.94 -13.66 29.42
N SER A 360 1.94 -13.06 28.77
CA SER A 360 0.58 -13.56 28.78
C SER A 360 0.37 -14.69 27.78
N GLN A 361 -0.37 -15.70 28.21
CA GLN A 361 -0.78 -16.81 27.35
C GLN A 361 -2.21 -16.63 26.83
N LYS A 362 -2.98 -15.73 27.47
CA LYS A 362 -4.38 -15.48 27.11
C LYS A 362 -4.70 -13.99 27.12
N VAL A 363 -5.59 -13.61 26.23
CA VAL A 363 -6.23 -12.30 26.24
C VAL A 363 -7.74 -12.47 26.25
N ARG A 364 -8.42 -11.54 26.89
CA ARG A 364 -9.86 -11.31 26.78
C ARG A 364 -10.11 -9.93 26.23
N ILE A 365 -10.91 -9.86 25.18
CA ILE A 365 -11.41 -8.63 24.59
C ILE A 365 -12.91 -8.56 24.81
N VAL A 366 -13.38 -7.43 25.30
CA VAL A 366 -14.81 -7.16 25.49
C VAL A 366 -15.16 -5.99 24.60
N VAL A 367 -16.02 -6.23 23.62
CA VAL A 367 -16.46 -5.19 22.67
C VAL A 367 -17.90 -4.83 22.97
N LEU A 368 -18.19 -3.54 23.12
CA LEU A 368 -19.50 -3.03 23.49
C LEU A 368 -19.94 -1.87 22.61
N ASN A 369 -21.26 -1.75 22.44
CA ASN A 369 -21.91 -0.64 21.75
C ASN A 369 -22.51 0.35 22.76
N ARG A 370 -22.03 1.60 22.74
CA ARG A 370 -22.53 2.69 23.57
C ARG A 370 -23.90 3.21 23.10
N ASP A 371 -24.22 3.06 21.82
CA ASP A 371 -25.49 3.49 21.23
C ASP A 371 -26.59 2.47 21.54
N LEU A 372 -27.70 2.92 22.13
CA LEU A 372 -28.84 2.08 22.51
C LEU A 372 -29.91 1.96 21.40
N ARG A 373 -29.73 2.69 20.29
CA ARG A 373 -30.67 2.81 19.17
C ARG A 373 -30.10 2.29 17.85
N ARG A 374 -28.78 2.32 17.63
CA ARG A 374 -28.13 1.93 16.35
C ARG A 374 -27.15 0.78 16.50
N SER A 375 -27.08 -0.07 15.47
CA SER A 375 -26.02 -1.08 15.34
C SER A 375 -24.73 -0.43 14.82
N VAL A 376 -23.59 -0.92 15.27
CA VAL A 376 -22.27 -0.31 15.00
C VAL A 376 -21.26 -1.41 14.65
N GLY A 377 -20.29 -1.12 13.78
CA GLY A 377 -19.21 -2.07 13.50
C GLY A 377 -18.30 -2.21 14.72
N ALA A 378 -17.80 -3.41 14.98
CA ALA A 378 -16.76 -3.62 15.99
C ALA A 378 -15.47 -2.86 15.59
N PRO A 379 -14.67 -2.37 16.55
CA PRO A 379 -13.41 -1.69 16.28
C PRO A 379 -12.31 -2.70 15.91
N PHE A 380 -12.53 -3.49 14.86
CA PHE A 380 -11.73 -4.66 14.48
C PHE A 380 -10.24 -4.35 14.36
N ASN A 381 -9.86 -3.28 13.64
CA ASN A 381 -8.45 -2.98 13.39
C ASN A 381 -7.69 -2.65 14.67
N LEU A 382 -8.28 -1.87 15.58
CA LEU A 382 -7.65 -1.54 16.86
C LEU A 382 -7.54 -2.76 17.77
N VAL A 383 -8.58 -3.59 17.81
CA VAL A 383 -8.57 -4.83 18.59
C VAL A 383 -7.53 -5.80 18.05
N ARG A 384 -7.47 -5.98 16.73
CA ARG A 384 -6.48 -6.84 16.05
C ARG A 384 -5.05 -6.39 16.33
N GLU A 385 -4.78 -5.08 16.33
CA GLU A 385 -3.46 -4.54 16.63
C GLU A 385 -3.10 -4.70 18.11
N ALA A 386 -4.02 -4.37 19.01
CA ALA A 386 -3.79 -4.49 20.45
C ALA A 386 -3.63 -5.95 20.92
N ALA A 387 -4.29 -6.90 20.24
CA ALA A 387 -4.26 -8.33 20.55
C ALA A 387 -3.52 -9.18 19.51
N SER A 388 -2.58 -8.59 18.75
CA SER A 388 -1.93 -9.25 17.62
C SER A 388 -1.25 -10.57 17.97
N SER A 389 -0.70 -10.67 19.19
CA SER A 389 -0.03 -11.87 19.69
C SER A 389 -0.98 -12.99 20.09
N PHE A 390 -2.30 -12.78 20.01
CA PHE A 390 -3.31 -13.72 20.52
C PHE A 390 -4.36 -14.11 19.48
N LEU A 391 -4.08 -13.89 18.20
CA LEU A 391 -5.03 -14.19 17.12
C LEU A 391 -5.06 -15.70 16.84
N PRO A 392 -6.22 -16.26 16.44
CA PRO A 392 -7.52 -15.59 16.30
C PRO A 392 -8.23 -15.38 17.65
N LEU A 393 -9.11 -14.37 17.71
CA LEU A 393 -9.98 -14.11 18.86
C LEU A 393 -11.34 -14.77 18.63
N SER A 394 -11.72 -15.73 19.47
CA SER A 394 -12.98 -16.48 19.38
C SER A 394 -13.93 -16.15 20.52
N ASN A 395 -15.23 -16.24 20.28
CA ASN A 395 -16.24 -16.05 21.31
C ASN A 395 -16.33 -17.32 22.19
N PRO A 396 -16.07 -17.25 23.50
CA PRO A 396 -16.17 -18.42 24.38
C PRO A 396 -17.61 -18.92 24.60
N GLN A 397 -18.63 -18.19 24.13
CA GLN A 397 -20.06 -18.52 24.31
C GLN A 397 -20.76 -18.96 23.02
N ALA A 398 -20.09 -18.85 21.87
CA ALA A 398 -20.64 -19.21 20.58
C ALA A 398 -19.58 -19.98 19.80
N ASP A 399 -19.82 -21.27 19.60
CA ASP A 399 -18.99 -22.10 18.75
C ASP A 399 -18.94 -21.45 17.35
N ASP A 400 -17.72 -21.29 16.81
CA ASP A 400 -17.41 -20.72 15.49
C ASP A 400 -17.56 -19.19 15.29
N GLU A 401 -17.85 -18.40 16.32
CA GLU A 401 -17.81 -16.94 16.19
C GLU A 401 -16.40 -16.38 16.44
N ILE A 402 -15.82 -15.73 15.44
CA ILE A 402 -14.55 -15.00 15.54
C ILE A 402 -14.75 -13.50 15.42
N LEU A 403 -13.87 -12.72 16.06
CA LEU A 403 -13.84 -11.28 15.84
C LEU A 403 -13.23 -11.00 14.46
N ASP A 404 -14.06 -10.54 13.53
CA ASP A 404 -13.65 -10.15 12.17
C ASP A 404 -14.09 -8.71 11.82
N ALA A 405 -13.74 -8.25 10.62
CA ALA A 405 -14.06 -6.91 10.13
C ALA A 405 -15.56 -6.68 9.84
N GLN A 406 -16.35 -7.74 9.73
CA GLN A 406 -17.79 -7.69 9.41
C GLN A 406 -18.67 -7.71 10.66
N LEU A 407 -18.11 -8.05 11.82
CA LEU A 407 -18.81 -8.10 13.10
C LEU A 407 -19.51 -6.76 13.41
N LYS A 408 -20.84 -6.82 13.54
CA LYS A 408 -21.68 -5.70 13.95
C LYS A 408 -22.31 -5.97 15.31
N LEU A 409 -22.20 -4.99 16.19
CA LEU A 409 -22.82 -5.01 17.51
C LEU A 409 -24.22 -4.38 17.42
N LYS A 410 -25.23 -5.09 17.93
CA LYS A 410 -26.60 -4.57 18.08
C LYS A 410 -26.63 -3.38 19.06
N PRO A 411 -27.70 -2.56 19.07
CA PRO A 411 -27.80 -1.43 19.99
C PRO A 411 -27.68 -1.87 21.46
N GLY A 412 -26.69 -1.33 22.18
CA GLY A 412 -26.37 -1.69 23.56
C GLY A 412 -25.71 -3.06 23.76
N GLU A 413 -25.39 -3.78 22.68
CA GLU A 413 -24.82 -5.13 22.75
C GLU A 413 -23.39 -5.13 23.29
N LEU A 414 -23.05 -6.18 24.03
CA LEU A 414 -21.71 -6.49 24.54
C LEU A 414 -21.37 -7.92 24.13
N ARG A 415 -20.20 -8.11 23.52
CA ARG A 415 -19.62 -9.41 23.16
C ARG A 415 -18.24 -9.58 23.78
N VAL A 416 -17.88 -10.82 24.09
CA VAL A 416 -16.59 -11.18 24.67
C VAL A 416 -15.89 -12.10 23.69
N PHE A 417 -14.60 -11.88 23.48
CA PHE A 417 -13.72 -12.72 22.68
C PHE A 417 -12.48 -13.05 23.51
N GLU A 418 -11.94 -14.24 23.33
CA GLU A 418 -10.71 -14.70 23.96
C GLU A 418 -9.72 -15.19 22.90
N GLY A 419 -8.44 -15.00 23.16
CA GLY A 419 -7.36 -15.43 22.30
C GLY A 419 -6.25 -16.11 23.10
N LEU A 420 -5.57 -17.06 22.48
CA LEU A 420 -4.38 -17.71 23.03
C LEU A 420 -3.14 -17.16 22.35
N SER A 421 -2.03 -17.08 23.09
CA SER A 421 -0.74 -16.68 22.53
C SER A 421 -0.46 -17.50 21.27
N SER A 422 -0.21 -16.82 20.16
CA SER A 422 0.04 -17.46 18.89
C SER A 422 1.29 -18.34 19.02
N VAL A 423 1.19 -19.58 18.55
CA VAL A 423 2.35 -20.45 18.43
C VAL A 423 3.21 -19.86 17.30
N PRO A 424 4.50 -19.55 17.56
CA PRO A 424 5.36 -19.04 16.51
C PRO A 424 5.46 -20.05 15.37
N ILE A 425 5.53 -19.57 14.13
CA ILE A 425 5.80 -20.42 12.97
C ILE A 425 7.26 -20.87 13.09
N ILE A 426 7.47 -22.08 13.60
CA ILE A 426 8.77 -22.74 13.66
C ILE A 426 8.82 -23.69 12.46
N GLU A 427 9.02 -23.15 11.26
CA GLU A 427 9.29 -23.97 10.08
C GLU A 427 10.79 -24.24 9.98
N ALA A 428 11.15 -25.51 9.85
CA ALA A 428 12.50 -25.93 9.52
C ALA A 428 12.76 -25.64 8.04
N PHE A 429 12.95 -24.36 7.68
CA PHE A 429 13.62 -24.03 6.43
C PHE A 429 15.00 -24.68 6.48
N ALA A 430 15.50 -25.12 5.32
CA ALA A 430 16.86 -25.64 5.23
C ALA A 430 17.83 -24.51 5.55
N VAL A 431 18.22 -24.38 6.82
CA VAL A 431 19.28 -23.48 7.24
C VAL A 431 20.58 -24.10 6.72
N PRO A 432 21.33 -23.41 5.85
CA PRO A 432 22.62 -23.91 5.40
C PRO A 432 23.51 -24.19 6.61
N ALA A 433 24.34 -25.23 6.53
CA ALA A 433 25.27 -25.55 7.61
C ALA A 433 26.16 -24.33 7.90
N ALA A 434 26.63 -24.14 9.14
CA ALA A 434 27.44 -22.98 9.51
C ALA A 434 28.67 -22.78 8.59
N SER A 435 29.25 -23.87 8.08
CA SER A 435 30.34 -23.85 7.09
C SER A 435 29.91 -23.32 5.73
N GLU A 436 28.69 -23.61 5.29
CA GLU A 436 28.11 -23.12 4.04
C GLU A 436 27.73 -21.65 4.19
N ALA A 437 27.13 -21.26 5.33
CA ALA A 437 26.86 -19.86 5.65
C ALA A 437 28.14 -19.01 5.73
N ALA A 438 29.21 -19.54 6.31
CA ALA A 438 30.51 -18.86 6.37
C ALA A 438 31.22 -18.76 5.01
N ALA A 439 30.87 -19.63 4.05
CA ALA A 439 31.38 -19.60 2.68
C ALA A 439 30.57 -18.67 1.75
N SER A 440 29.43 -18.15 2.22
CA SER A 440 28.60 -17.21 1.47
C SER A 440 29.34 -15.90 1.17
N ALA A 441 28.87 -15.22 0.12
CA ALA A 441 29.40 -13.91 -0.24
C ALA A 441 29.27 -12.93 0.92
N ARG A 442 30.40 -12.29 1.27
CA ARG A 442 30.49 -11.31 2.36
C ARG A 442 30.07 -9.90 1.94
N LEU A 443 30.17 -9.60 0.65
CA LEU A 443 29.77 -8.33 0.05
C LEU A 443 28.37 -8.45 -0.55
N ALA A 444 27.71 -7.31 -0.76
CA ALA A 444 26.44 -7.19 -1.46
C ALA A 444 26.59 -6.31 -2.70
N ILE A 445 25.93 -6.71 -3.79
CA ILE A 445 25.75 -5.90 -5.00
C ILE A 445 24.26 -5.87 -5.29
N GLU A 446 23.66 -4.70 -5.17
CA GLU A 446 22.21 -4.49 -5.28
C GLU A 446 21.88 -3.37 -6.27
N LYS A 447 20.60 -3.28 -6.66
CA LYS A 447 20.03 -2.21 -7.50
C LYS A 447 20.90 -1.78 -8.69
N ILE A 448 21.35 -2.76 -9.47
CA ILE A 448 22.11 -2.51 -10.69
C ILE A 448 21.20 -1.80 -11.71
N THR A 449 21.65 -0.67 -12.21
CA THR A 449 20.95 0.10 -13.27
C THR A 449 21.93 0.48 -14.38
N PRO A 450 21.53 0.44 -15.66
CA PRO A 450 20.21 0.06 -16.14
C PRO A 450 19.99 -1.47 -16.10
N ALA A 451 18.77 -1.90 -15.80
CA ALA A 451 18.36 -3.31 -15.88
C ALA A 451 16.86 -3.39 -16.17
N VAL A 452 16.43 -4.44 -16.86
CA VAL A 452 15.01 -4.69 -17.18
C VAL A 452 14.60 -6.02 -16.60
N ASP A 453 13.59 -6.02 -15.73
CA ASP A 453 13.16 -7.19 -14.93
C ASP A 453 14.36 -7.94 -14.33
N GLU A 454 15.23 -7.21 -13.61
CA GLU A 454 16.44 -7.74 -12.96
C GLU A 454 17.37 -8.49 -13.93
N GLY A 455 17.52 -8.00 -15.17
CA GLY A 455 18.43 -8.59 -16.16
C GLY A 455 17.81 -9.73 -16.97
N ARG A 456 16.53 -10.04 -16.78
CA ARG A 456 15.81 -10.99 -17.63
C ARG A 456 15.68 -10.53 -19.07
N PHE A 457 15.52 -9.22 -19.31
CA PHE A 457 15.40 -8.64 -20.66
C PHE A 457 16.52 -7.66 -20.96
N VAL A 458 16.70 -7.40 -22.26
CA VAL A 458 17.70 -6.47 -22.74
C VAL A 458 17.40 -5.04 -22.36
N VAL A 459 18.44 -4.34 -21.90
CA VAL A 459 18.51 -2.89 -22.00
C VAL A 459 18.74 -2.53 -23.48
N LYS A 460 18.01 -1.55 -24.00
CA LYS A 460 18.14 -1.12 -25.40
C LYS A 460 18.82 0.22 -25.51
N ARG A 461 19.80 0.29 -26.40
CA ARG A 461 20.62 1.46 -26.67
C ARG A 461 20.94 1.58 -28.15
N VAL A 462 21.52 2.69 -28.55
CA VAL A 462 22.09 2.88 -29.89
C VAL A 462 23.61 2.76 -29.80
N VAL A 463 24.23 2.21 -30.85
CA VAL A 463 25.70 2.17 -30.99
C VAL A 463 26.29 3.58 -30.89
N GLY A 464 27.35 3.73 -30.10
CA GLY A 464 27.98 5.01 -29.80
C GLY A 464 27.42 5.71 -28.55
N GLU A 465 26.33 5.21 -27.96
CA GLU A 465 25.83 5.74 -26.70
C GLU A 465 26.75 5.33 -25.53
N THR A 466 26.91 6.27 -24.59
CA THR A 466 27.57 6.02 -23.30
C THR A 466 26.57 5.40 -22.34
N ILE A 467 26.90 4.24 -21.81
CA ILE A 467 26.08 3.49 -20.87
C ILE A 467 26.63 3.76 -19.48
N LYS A 468 25.84 4.49 -18.70
CA LYS A 468 26.11 4.75 -17.30
C LYS A 468 25.56 3.61 -16.45
N VAL A 469 26.45 2.83 -15.85
CA VAL A 469 26.10 1.72 -14.96
C VAL A 469 26.32 2.15 -13.52
N GLU A 470 25.33 1.87 -12.69
CA GLU A 470 25.39 2.13 -11.26
C GLU A 470 24.89 0.94 -10.46
N ALA A 471 25.41 0.77 -9.24
CA ALA A 471 25.01 -0.29 -8.32
C ALA A 471 25.22 0.15 -6.88
N ASP A 472 24.43 -0.42 -5.97
CA ASP A 472 24.61 -0.26 -4.53
C ASP A 472 25.59 -1.38 -4.08
N ILE A 473 26.75 -1.02 -3.55
CA ILE A 473 27.83 -1.97 -3.22
C ILE A 473 28.35 -1.71 -1.81
N PHE A 474 28.16 -2.69 -0.92
CA PHE A 474 28.49 -2.59 0.50
C PHE A 474 28.85 -3.95 1.10
N GLY A 475 29.31 -3.96 2.35
CA GLY A 475 29.65 -5.17 3.12
C GLY A 475 29.64 -4.86 4.61
N ASP A 476 29.92 -5.86 5.45
CA ASP A 476 30.08 -5.62 6.89
C ASP A 476 31.35 -4.81 7.22
N GLY A 477 31.31 -4.04 8.30
CA GLY A 477 32.44 -3.20 8.75
C GLY A 477 32.41 -1.78 8.19
N HIS A 478 33.57 -1.12 8.20
CA HIS A 478 33.75 0.28 7.77
C HIS A 478 34.90 0.44 6.76
N ASP A 479 35.35 -0.67 6.20
CA ASP A 479 36.50 -0.75 5.31
C ASP A 479 36.14 -0.26 3.90
N PRO A 480 36.99 0.59 3.28
CA PRO A 480 36.84 0.93 1.87
C PRO A 480 36.79 -0.31 0.95
N LEU A 481 35.79 -0.35 0.07
CA LEU A 481 35.65 -1.38 -0.96
C LEU A 481 36.26 -0.90 -2.29
N SER A 482 36.36 -1.82 -3.24
CA SER A 482 36.65 -1.50 -4.64
C SER A 482 35.68 -2.22 -5.55
N ALA A 483 35.32 -1.58 -6.65
CA ALA A 483 34.40 -2.14 -7.61
C ALA A 483 34.83 -1.87 -9.05
N ALA A 484 34.41 -2.75 -9.96
CA ALA A 484 34.62 -2.60 -11.38
C ALA A 484 33.40 -3.04 -12.17
N LEU A 485 33.15 -2.30 -13.24
CA LEU A 485 32.25 -2.70 -14.31
C LEU A 485 33.03 -3.54 -15.30
N LEU A 486 32.55 -4.76 -15.56
CA LEU A 486 33.04 -5.60 -16.63
C LEU A 486 32.02 -5.65 -17.75
N TRP A 487 32.44 -5.42 -18.99
CA TRP A 487 31.56 -5.48 -20.15
C TRP A 487 32.23 -6.12 -21.36
N ARG A 488 31.43 -6.70 -22.26
CA ARG A 488 31.90 -7.28 -23.52
C ARG A 488 30.79 -7.38 -24.57
N PRO A 489 31.14 -7.42 -25.87
CA PRO A 489 30.28 -8.00 -26.90
C PRO A 489 30.05 -9.49 -26.63
N ALA A 490 28.83 -10.00 -26.88
CA ALA A 490 28.49 -11.39 -26.57
C ALA A 490 29.24 -12.43 -27.43
N ASP A 491 29.82 -12.01 -28.55
CA ASP A 491 30.67 -12.85 -29.41
C ASP A 491 32.15 -12.89 -28.96
N GLN A 492 32.50 -12.24 -27.85
CA GLN A 492 33.85 -12.22 -27.28
C GLN A 492 33.88 -12.89 -25.91
N SER A 493 34.96 -13.62 -25.61
CA SER A 493 35.16 -14.25 -24.31
C SER A 493 35.75 -13.29 -23.27
N GLY A 494 36.65 -12.40 -23.70
CA GLY A 494 37.36 -11.43 -22.84
C GLY A 494 36.45 -10.30 -22.34
N TRP A 495 36.60 -9.96 -21.06
CA TRP A 495 35.93 -8.82 -20.45
C TRP A 495 36.80 -7.56 -20.53
N ASN A 496 36.19 -6.45 -20.91
CA ASN A 496 36.77 -5.12 -20.71
C ASN A 496 36.43 -4.67 -19.29
N GLU A 497 37.37 -4.05 -18.61
CA GLU A 497 37.20 -3.57 -17.24
C GLU A 497 37.24 -2.05 -17.18
N VAL A 498 36.31 -1.47 -16.41
CA VAL A 498 36.30 -0.05 -16.04
C VAL A 498 36.14 0.03 -14.52
N ARG A 499 36.99 0.79 -13.83
CA ARG A 499 36.84 0.97 -12.38
C ARG A 499 35.61 1.81 -12.07
N MET A 500 34.89 1.41 -11.04
CA MET A 500 33.74 2.16 -10.54
C MET A 500 34.20 3.15 -9.47
N GLU A 501 33.56 4.31 -9.47
CA GLU A 501 33.75 5.37 -8.49
C GLU A 501 32.58 5.39 -7.51
N LEU A 502 32.87 5.59 -6.23
CA LEU A 502 31.86 5.83 -5.21
C LEU A 502 31.28 7.24 -5.40
N VAL A 503 29.98 7.33 -5.67
CA VAL A 503 29.26 8.60 -5.88
C VAL A 503 28.81 9.16 -4.52
N GLU A 504 27.94 8.43 -3.83
CA GLU A 504 27.43 8.76 -2.50
C GLU A 504 26.80 7.53 -1.86
N ASN A 505 26.88 7.38 -0.53
CA ASN A 505 26.14 6.37 0.26
C ASN A 505 26.09 4.96 -0.39
N ASP A 506 27.25 4.36 -0.60
CA ASP A 506 27.43 3.03 -1.23
C ASP A 506 26.90 2.91 -2.67
N ARG A 507 26.56 4.02 -3.34
CA ARG A 507 26.22 4.06 -4.76
C ARG A 507 27.50 4.22 -5.58
N TRP A 508 27.79 3.23 -6.41
CA TRP A 508 28.95 3.21 -7.29
C TRP A 508 28.55 3.45 -8.74
N ARG A 509 29.46 4.01 -9.55
CA ARG A 509 29.22 4.34 -10.95
C ARG A 509 30.44 4.06 -11.83
N ALA A 510 30.20 3.52 -13.01
CA ALA A 510 31.15 3.51 -14.13
C ALA A 510 30.40 3.66 -15.45
N GLU A 511 31.13 4.02 -16.50
CA GLU A 511 30.55 4.23 -17.82
C GLU A 511 31.35 3.49 -18.89
N PHE A 512 30.68 3.03 -19.94
CA PHE A 512 31.32 2.47 -21.13
C PHE A 512 30.56 2.84 -22.40
N VAL A 513 31.22 2.81 -23.55
CA VAL A 513 30.62 3.15 -24.84
C VAL A 513 30.38 1.89 -25.67
N THR A 514 29.19 1.74 -26.24
CA THR A 514 28.85 0.63 -27.14
C THR A 514 29.46 0.85 -28.52
N LYS A 515 30.60 0.21 -28.81
CA LYS A 515 31.36 0.46 -30.06
C LYS A 515 30.89 -0.38 -31.26
N ARG A 516 30.09 -1.40 -31.04
CA ARG A 516 29.64 -2.38 -32.06
C ARG A 516 28.13 -2.52 -32.03
N LEU A 517 27.53 -2.90 -33.15
CA LEU A 517 26.12 -3.30 -33.23
C LEU A 517 25.94 -4.72 -32.65
N GLY A 518 24.81 -4.98 -32.01
CA GLY A 518 24.40 -6.28 -31.51
C GLY A 518 24.44 -6.43 -29.98
N ARG A 519 24.37 -7.69 -29.52
CA ARG A 519 24.30 -8.04 -28.10
C ARG A 519 25.62 -7.79 -27.39
N HIS A 520 25.52 -7.07 -26.28
CA HIS A 520 26.56 -6.84 -25.28
C HIS A 520 26.07 -7.37 -23.93
N GLU A 521 27.02 -7.57 -23.04
CA GLU A 521 26.79 -8.04 -21.68
C GLU A 521 27.64 -7.21 -20.73
N PHE A 522 27.12 -6.94 -19.53
CA PHE A 522 27.92 -6.38 -18.45
C PHE A 522 27.58 -7.01 -17.10
N VAL A 523 28.55 -6.96 -16.18
CA VAL A 523 28.45 -7.36 -14.78
C VAL A 523 29.17 -6.36 -13.91
N VAL A 524 28.77 -6.28 -12.65
CA VAL A 524 29.47 -5.53 -11.61
C VAL A 524 30.26 -6.52 -10.75
N GLU A 525 31.52 -6.20 -10.49
CA GLU A 525 32.35 -6.90 -9.51
C GLU A 525 32.69 -5.97 -8.35
N ALA A 526 32.65 -6.52 -7.14
CA ALA A 526 33.05 -5.85 -5.91
C ALA A 526 34.01 -6.75 -5.13
N TRP A 527 34.98 -6.14 -4.45
CA TRP A 527 35.92 -6.86 -3.60
C TRP A 527 36.45 -5.94 -2.49
N ARG A 528 37.03 -6.55 -1.46
CA ARG A 528 37.74 -5.82 -0.42
C ARG A 528 39.15 -5.50 -0.94
N ASN A 529 39.62 -4.27 -0.77
CA ASN A 529 40.95 -3.87 -1.26
C ASN A 529 41.89 -3.59 -0.07
N PRO A 530 42.71 -4.59 0.36
CA PRO A 530 43.53 -4.47 1.57
C PRO A 530 44.47 -3.27 1.54
N PHE A 531 45.06 -2.96 0.39
CA PHE A 531 45.99 -1.85 0.26
C PHE A 531 45.28 -0.50 0.33
N GLN A 532 44.09 -0.35 -0.26
CA GLN A 532 43.32 0.90 -0.11
C GLN A 532 42.82 1.11 1.31
N ILE A 533 42.39 0.05 2.00
CA ILE A 533 42.00 0.12 3.42
C ILE A 533 43.18 0.60 4.25
N TYR A 534 44.34 -0.04 4.08
CA TYR A 534 45.59 0.35 4.72
C TYR A 534 45.95 1.82 4.43
N ARG A 535 45.93 2.23 3.15
CA ARG A 535 46.28 3.58 2.74
C ARG A 535 45.34 4.62 3.34
N TYR A 536 44.04 4.33 3.38
CA TYR A 536 43.04 5.20 4.01
C TYR A 536 43.33 5.43 5.50
N GLU A 537 43.64 4.37 6.24
CA GLU A 537 44.02 4.49 7.65
C GLU A 537 45.35 5.22 7.82
N LEU A 538 46.34 4.92 6.98
CA LEU A 538 47.65 5.55 7.01
C LEU A 538 47.54 7.07 6.79
N VAL A 539 46.71 7.53 5.85
CA VAL A 539 46.45 8.97 5.62
C VAL A 539 45.94 9.63 6.90
N LYS A 540 44.88 9.09 7.51
CA LYS A 540 44.29 9.67 8.73
C LYS A 540 45.29 9.71 9.89
N LYS A 541 46.05 8.64 10.10
CA LYS A 541 47.05 8.56 11.17
C LYS A 541 48.23 9.51 10.91
N HIS A 542 48.64 9.66 9.65
CA HIS A 542 49.69 10.59 9.24
C HIS A 542 49.27 12.05 9.45
N GLU A 543 48.06 12.43 9.03
CA GLU A 543 47.49 13.76 9.26
C GLU A 543 47.35 14.08 10.75
N ALA A 544 47.00 13.08 11.57
CA ALA A 544 46.94 13.17 13.02
C ALA A 544 48.32 13.19 13.72
N ARG A 545 49.42 13.08 12.95
CA ARG A 545 50.82 13.06 13.45
C ARG A 545 51.08 11.97 14.50
N LEU A 546 50.49 10.80 14.31
CA LEU A 546 50.73 9.63 15.17
C LEU A 546 52.07 8.94 14.81
N ASP A 547 52.52 8.04 15.67
CA ASP A 547 53.66 7.15 15.37
C ASP A 547 53.22 6.09 14.34
N LEU A 548 53.88 6.05 13.18
CA LEU A 548 53.51 5.22 12.04
C LEU A 548 54.42 4.01 11.82
N ARG A 549 55.34 3.71 12.76
CA ARG A 549 56.34 2.64 12.57
C ARG A 549 55.71 1.27 12.30
N LEU A 550 54.60 0.96 12.97
CA LEU A 550 53.88 -0.30 12.77
C LEU A 550 53.18 -0.33 11.42
N GLU A 551 52.47 0.75 11.08
CA GLU A 551 51.73 0.88 9.83
C GLU A 551 52.68 0.83 8.62
N ILE A 552 53.87 1.44 8.71
CA ILE A 552 54.88 1.33 7.65
C ILE A 552 55.26 -0.14 7.41
N GLN A 553 55.45 -0.91 8.49
CA GLN A 553 55.77 -2.33 8.37
C GLN A 553 54.60 -3.15 7.78
N GLU A 554 53.36 -2.83 8.15
CA GLU A 554 52.16 -3.44 7.57
C GLU A 554 52.06 -3.16 6.06
N GLY A 555 52.34 -1.93 5.64
CA GLY A 555 52.38 -1.54 4.23
C GLY A 555 53.45 -2.28 3.43
N ILE A 556 54.65 -2.43 3.99
CA ILE A 556 55.73 -3.23 3.38
C ILE A 556 55.31 -4.69 3.23
N ASN A 557 54.64 -5.27 4.24
CA ASN A 557 54.15 -6.64 4.18
C ASN A 557 53.10 -6.83 3.08
N LEU A 558 52.21 -5.84 2.86
CA LEU A 558 51.25 -5.87 1.76
C LEU A 558 51.93 -5.81 0.39
N VAL A 559 52.97 -4.98 0.23
CA VAL A 559 53.78 -4.94 -1.01
C VAL A 559 54.51 -6.25 -1.24
N LEU A 560 55.04 -6.87 -0.18
CA LEU A 560 55.69 -8.19 -0.26
C LEU A 560 54.70 -9.29 -0.66
N ASP A 561 53.52 -9.34 -0.05
CA ASP A 561 52.48 -10.31 -0.42
C ASP A 561 52.05 -10.15 -1.89
N ALA A 562 51.88 -8.91 -2.35
CA ALA A 562 51.60 -8.63 -3.76
C ALA A 562 52.76 -9.08 -4.67
N LEU A 563 54.02 -8.85 -4.27
CA LEU A 563 55.21 -9.26 -5.01
C LEU A 563 55.32 -10.78 -5.15
N ASP A 564 55.04 -11.51 -4.07
CA ASP A 564 55.13 -12.98 -4.04
C ASP A 564 54.15 -13.64 -5.02
N HIS A 565 53.01 -13.00 -5.25
CA HIS A 565 51.92 -13.51 -6.10
C HIS A 565 51.83 -12.84 -7.48
N ALA A 566 52.64 -11.82 -7.75
CA ALA A 566 52.66 -11.16 -9.05
C ALA A 566 53.59 -11.87 -10.04
N ASP A 567 53.27 -11.69 -11.33
CA ASP A 567 54.03 -12.19 -12.47
C ASP A 567 54.39 -11.07 -13.47
N GLY A 568 55.32 -11.37 -14.37
CA GLY A 568 55.70 -10.49 -15.48
C GLY A 568 56.18 -9.10 -15.05
N GLN A 569 55.77 -8.06 -15.78
CA GLN A 569 56.20 -6.69 -15.55
C GLN A 569 55.74 -6.11 -14.22
N ILE A 570 54.58 -6.55 -13.70
CA ILE A 570 54.06 -6.10 -12.40
C ILE A 570 55.01 -6.57 -11.29
N LYS A 571 55.46 -7.84 -11.34
CA LYS A 571 56.43 -8.39 -10.39
C LYS A 571 57.73 -7.58 -10.35
N SER A 572 58.28 -7.24 -11.52
CA SER A 572 59.52 -6.43 -11.60
C SER A 572 59.35 -5.04 -10.99
N ARG A 573 58.20 -4.38 -11.22
CA ARG A 573 57.89 -3.07 -10.64
C ARG A 573 57.67 -3.15 -9.13
N LEU A 574 56.97 -4.17 -8.65
CA LEU A 574 56.78 -4.41 -7.21
C LEU A 574 58.12 -4.72 -6.51
N LYS A 575 59.02 -5.45 -7.17
CA LYS A 575 60.36 -5.72 -6.62
C LYS A 575 61.15 -4.44 -6.44
N ALA A 576 61.12 -3.55 -7.43
CA ALA A 576 61.78 -2.24 -7.32
C ALA A 576 61.18 -1.38 -6.21
N LEU A 577 59.84 -1.33 -6.10
CA LEU A 577 59.14 -0.64 -5.02
C LEU A 577 59.53 -1.22 -3.64
N PHE A 578 59.55 -2.54 -3.52
CA PHE A 578 59.94 -3.22 -2.28
C PHE A 578 61.39 -2.89 -1.89
N ASP A 579 62.32 -2.92 -2.84
CA ASP A 579 63.72 -2.57 -2.59
C ASP A 579 63.86 -1.11 -2.12
N GLU A 580 63.19 -0.15 -2.77
CA GLU A 580 63.18 1.26 -2.35
C GLU A 580 62.60 1.44 -0.94
N LEU A 581 61.50 0.74 -0.61
CA LEU A 581 60.92 0.78 0.73
C LEU A 581 61.88 0.23 1.79
N THR A 582 62.68 -0.79 1.46
CA THR A 582 63.64 -1.36 2.42
C THR A 582 64.88 -0.51 2.65
N ASP A 583 65.36 0.24 1.64
CA ASP A 583 66.59 1.03 1.68
C ASP A 583 66.40 2.49 2.19
N THR A 584 65.15 2.92 2.41
CA THR A 584 64.83 4.31 2.82
C THR A 584 64.43 4.42 4.30
N GLN A 585 64.42 5.65 4.84
CA GLN A 585 63.96 5.95 6.21
C GLN A 585 62.45 6.17 6.29
N ASP A 586 61.87 6.03 7.49
CA ASP A 586 60.43 6.01 7.73
C ASP A 586 59.64 7.18 7.13
N ALA A 587 60.16 8.42 7.22
CA ALA A 587 59.51 9.58 6.62
C ALA A 587 59.32 9.41 5.10
N ARG A 588 60.36 8.91 4.42
CA ARG A 588 60.31 8.64 2.99
C ARG A 588 59.45 7.41 2.65
N ARG A 589 59.47 6.38 3.50
CA ARG A 589 58.58 5.20 3.35
C ARG A 589 57.11 5.59 3.39
N THR A 590 56.72 6.47 4.33
CA THR A 590 55.35 6.98 4.39
C THR A 590 54.96 7.72 3.12
N GLU A 591 55.82 8.59 2.59
CA GLU A 591 55.57 9.28 1.30
C GLU A 591 55.37 8.28 0.15
N ILE A 592 56.24 7.25 0.06
CA ILE A 592 56.14 6.22 -0.98
C ILE A 592 54.84 5.41 -0.86
N LEU A 593 54.45 5.00 0.36
CA LEU A 593 53.24 4.21 0.59
C LEU A 593 51.95 5.02 0.35
N LEU A 594 52.00 6.34 0.50
CA LEU A 594 50.89 7.25 0.21
C LEU A 594 50.86 7.72 -1.26
N ALA A 595 51.94 7.52 -2.01
CA ALA A 595 52.07 7.96 -3.40
C ALA A 595 51.01 7.32 -4.32
N THR A 596 50.56 8.08 -5.32
CA THR A 596 49.56 7.63 -6.29
C THR A 596 50.09 6.46 -7.13
N GLU A 597 51.35 6.52 -7.52
CA GLU A 597 52.03 5.50 -8.33
C GLU A 597 52.08 4.14 -7.61
N THR A 598 52.31 4.16 -6.29
CA THR A 598 52.27 2.96 -5.44
C THR A 598 50.86 2.39 -5.38
N ALA A 599 49.85 3.24 -5.17
CA ALA A 599 48.45 2.79 -5.13
C ALA A 599 47.97 2.20 -6.46
N GLU A 600 48.36 2.78 -7.60
CA GLU A 600 48.07 2.23 -8.92
C GLU A 600 48.75 0.88 -9.15
N LEU A 601 50.03 0.74 -8.77
CA LEU A 601 50.77 -0.51 -8.89
C LEU A 601 50.15 -1.61 -8.01
N MET A 602 49.78 -1.28 -6.78
CA MET A 602 49.10 -2.22 -5.88
C MET A 602 47.70 -2.60 -6.37
N ALA A 603 46.95 -1.64 -6.94
CA ALA A 603 45.63 -1.92 -7.54
C ALA A 603 45.71 -2.82 -8.79
N ALA A 604 46.82 -2.76 -9.53
CA ALA A 604 47.10 -3.65 -10.66
C ALA A 604 47.51 -5.07 -10.22
N ALA A 605 48.14 -5.20 -9.05
CA ALA A 605 48.55 -6.46 -8.46
C ALA A 605 47.49 -7.10 -7.54
N ASP A 606 46.35 -6.42 -7.33
CA ASP A 606 45.31 -6.82 -6.39
C ASP A 606 44.67 -8.16 -6.76
N ARG A 607 44.70 -9.10 -5.81
CA ARG A 607 44.13 -10.45 -5.93
C ARG A 607 42.61 -10.50 -5.73
N ARG A 608 41.99 -9.36 -5.37
CA ARG A 608 40.54 -9.19 -5.16
C ARG A 608 39.95 -10.16 -4.13
N PRO A 609 40.36 -10.09 -2.85
CA PRO A 609 39.79 -10.95 -1.82
C PRO A 609 38.29 -10.70 -1.64
N TYR A 610 37.54 -11.77 -1.35
CA TYR A 610 36.07 -11.77 -1.25
C TYR A 610 35.35 -11.23 -2.50
N ARG A 611 35.95 -11.42 -3.68
CA ARG A 611 35.35 -11.01 -4.96
C ARG A 611 33.94 -11.58 -5.11
N LEU A 612 32.99 -10.68 -5.25
CA LEU A 612 31.62 -10.96 -5.64
C LEU A 612 31.38 -10.43 -7.04
N ARG A 613 30.68 -11.20 -7.87
CA ARG A 613 30.25 -10.81 -9.21
C ARG A 613 28.73 -10.88 -9.29
N SER A 614 28.11 -9.87 -9.86
CA SER A 614 26.67 -9.84 -10.11
C SER A 614 26.25 -10.85 -11.20
N GLN A 615 24.94 -11.02 -11.36
CA GLN A 615 24.38 -11.62 -12.57
C GLN A 615 24.70 -10.81 -13.83
N VAL A 616 24.66 -11.48 -14.98
CA VAL A 616 24.87 -10.87 -16.30
C VAL A 616 23.65 -10.05 -16.69
N ILE A 617 23.87 -8.78 -17.03
CA ILE A 617 22.84 -7.90 -17.60
C ILE A 617 23.04 -7.80 -19.11
N PRO A 618 22.05 -8.21 -19.93
CA PRO A 618 22.15 -8.14 -21.38
C PRO A 618 21.75 -6.74 -21.89
N LEU A 619 22.44 -6.29 -22.94
CA LEU A 619 22.22 -5.01 -23.59
C LEU A 619 22.28 -5.15 -25.11
N ASP A 620 21.31 -4.60 -25.83
CA ASP A 620 21.33 -4.53 -27.29
C ASP A 620 21.74 -3.11 -27.74
N ALA A 621 22.86 -3.03 -28.45
CA ALA A 621 23.31 -1.82 -29.14
C ALA A 621 22.82 -1.86 -30.59
N GLU A 622 21.80 -1.07 -30.90
CA GLU A 622 21.17 -1.03 -32.22
C GLU A 622 21.71 0.13 -33.07
N ARG A 623 21.38 0.13 -34.37
CA ARG A 623 21.72 1.24 -35.25
C ARG A 623 20.90 2.48 -34.91
N SER A 624 21.42 3.67 -35.25
CA SER A 624 20.75 4.96 -34.97
C SER A 624 19.32 5.03 -35.49
N ALA A 625 19.05 4.49 -36.69
CA ALA A 625 17.71 4.44 -37.28
C ALA A 625 16.68 3.64 -36.47
N ALA A 626 17.11 2.79 -35.53
CA ALA A 626 16.21 2.14 -34.59
C ALA A 626 15.59 3.14 -33.60
N ALA A 627 16.24 4.27 -33.34
CA ALA A 627 15.78 5.34 -32.44
C ALA A 627 15.46 6.67 -33.16
N PHE A 628 16.03 6.92 -34.34
CA PHE A 628 15.83 8.14 -35.11
C PHE A 628 15.53 7.87 -36.58
N ALA A 629 14.29 8.06 -37.00
CA ALA A 629 13.86 7.93 -38.39
C ALA A 629 12.54 8.64 -38.63
N SER A 630 12.34 9.11 -39.85
CA SER A 630 11.06 9.64 -40.32
C SER A 630 10.48 8.69 -41.37
N TRP A 631 9.32 8.11 -41.07
CA TRP A 631 8.68 7.08 -41.90
C TRP A 631 7.55 7.67 -42.74
N TYR A 632 7.45 7.23 -43.99
CA TYR A 632 6.35 7.58 -44.88
C TYR A 632 5.72 6.31 -45.43
N GLN A 633 4.41 6.14 -45.25
CA GLN A 633 3.66 4.99 -45.73
C GLN A 633 2.95 5.32 -47.04
N ILE A 634 3.13 4.48 -48.06
CA ILE A 634 2.36 4.53 -49.31
C ILE A 634 1.80 3.16 -49.67
N PHE A 635 0.75 3.13 -50.50
CA PHE A 635 0.32 1.92 -51.18
C PHE A 635 0.97 1.87 -52.57
N PRO A 636 1.86 0.88 -52.87
CA PRO A 636 2.51 0.78 -54.18
C PRO A 636 1.52 0.75 -55.36
N ARG A 637 0.38 0.06 -55.18
CA ARG A 637 -0.68 -0.03 -56.20
C ARG A 637 -1.32 1.29 -56.58
N SER A 638 -1.20 2.33 -55.75
CA SER A 638 -1.76 3.67 -55.98
C SER A 638 -0.76 4.64 -56.62
N GLN A 639 0.47 4.20 -56.93
CA GLN A 639 1.51 5.10 -57.44
C GLN A 639 1.52 5.23 -58.96
N SER A 640 0.56 4.60 -59.66
CA SER A 640 0.45 4.64 -61.13
C SER A 640 0.10 6.02 -61.70
N GLY A 641 -0.50 6.89 -60.88
CA GLY A 641 -1.12 8.15 -61.31
C GLY A 641 -2.49 7.98 -61.97
N ASP A 642 -3.05 6.77 -61.98
CA ASP A 642 -4.31 6.42 -62.66
C ASP A 642 -5.17 5.52 -61.74
N ALA A 643 -6.42 5.92 -61.51
CA ALA A 643 -7.32 5.23 -60.59
C ALA A 643 -7.77 3.84 -61.08
N VAL A 644 -7.59 3.56 -62.38
CA VAL A 644 -7.98 2.29 -63.01
C VAL A 644 -6.77 1.37 -63.23
N ARG A 645 -5.55 1.92 -63.28
CA ARG A 645 -4.31 1.15 -63.47
C ARG A 645 -3.64 0.84 -62.14
N HIS A 646 -3.40 -0.44 -61.87
CA HIS A 646 -2.56 -0.87 -60.75
C HIS A 646 -1.11 -0.36 -60.91
N GLY A 647 -0.56 0.21 -59.84
CA GLY A 647 0.84 0.65 -59.79
C GLY A 647 1.83 -0.50 -59.74
N THR A 648 3.03 -0.26 -60.26
CA THR A 648 4.17 -1.20 -60.23
C THR A 648 5.27 -0.71 -59.30
N PHE A 649 6.28 -1.53 -59.00
CA PHE A 649 7.47 -1.04 -58.28
C PHE A 649 8.21 0.07 -59.03
N ASP A 650 8.20 0.08 -60.37
CA ASP A 650 8.77 1.16 -61.18
C ASP A 650 8.01 2.49 -61.04
N ASP A 651 6.70 2.42 -60.82
CA ASP A 651 5.90 3.62 -60.53
C ASP A 651 6.25 4.17 -59.13
N VAL A 652 6.57 3.30 -58.15
CA VAL A 652 7.09 3.72 -56.85
C VAL A 652 8.47 4.39 -56.99
N ILE A 653 9.37 3.85 -57.82
CA ILE A 653 10.71 4.43 -58.04
C ILE A 653 10.61 5.91 -58.45
N LYS A 654 9.64 6.27 -59.31
CA LYS A 654 9.40 7.66 -59.74
C LYS A 654 9.02 8.60 -58.59
N ARG A 655 8.52 8.08 -57.46
CA ARG A 655 8.10 8.86 -56.29
C ARG A 655 9.20 9.07 -55.26
N LEU A 656 10.26 8.26 -55.28
CA LEU A 656 11.35 8.32 -54.30
C LEU A 656 11.96 9.73 -54.13
N PRO A 657 12.26 10.49 -55.21
CA PRO A 657 12.85 11.82 -55.05
C PRO A 657 11.92 12.80 -54.30
N ALA A 658 10.61 12.75 -54.55
CA ALA A 658 9.64 13.62 -53.89
C ALA A 658 9.48 13.28 -52.39
N ILE A 659 9.51 11.98 -52.06
CA ILE A 659 9.46 11.51 -50.66
C ILE A 659 10.73 11.91 -49.93
N ARG A 660 11.89 11.76 -50.58
CA ARG A 660 13.18 12.18 -50.02
C ARG A 660 13.27 13.69 -49.84
N ALA A 661 12.72 14.48 -50.76
CA ALA A 661 12.67 15.93 -50.66
C ALA A 661 11.88 16.41 -49.43
N MET A 662 10.85 15.67 -48.99
CA MET A 662 10.17 15.92 -47.72
C MET A 662 10.99 15.54 -46.47
N GLY A 663 12.17 14.96 -46.65
CA GLY A 663 13.10 14.64 -45.58
C GLY A 663 12.84 13.29 -44.90
N PHE A 664 12.02 12.41 -45.48
CA PHE A 664 11.83 11.05 -44.95
C PHE A 664 13.07 10.16 -45.16
N ASP A 665 13.19 9.14 -44.31
CA ASP A 665 14.31 8.20 -44.28
C ASP A 665 13.85 6.76 -44.57
N VAL A 666 12.56 6.46 -44.31
CA VAL A 666 11.99 5.13 -44.50
C VAL A 666 10.71 5.23 -45.32
N LEU A 667 10.59 4.35 -46.31
CA LEU A 667 9.38 4.12 -47.09
C LEU A 667 8.75 2.78 -46.68
N TYR A 668 7.56 2.85 -46.10
CA TYR A 668 6.83 1.69 -45.59
C TYR A 668 5.70 1.29 -46.54
N PHE A 669 5.62 -0.01 -46.86
CA PHE A 669 4.55 -0.59 -47.66
C PHE A 669 3.65 -1.51 -46.82
N PRO A 670 2.31 -1.46 -47.01
CA PRO A 670 1.43 -2.59 -46.73
C PRO A 670 1.92 -3.88 -47.41
N PRO A 671 1.33 -5.05 -47.11
CA PRO A 671 1.75 -6.31 -47.74
C PRO A 671 1.81 -6.22 -49.27
N VAL A 672 2.91 -6.71 -49.85
CA VAL A 672 3.19 -6.69 -51.31
C VAL A 672 2.91 -8.04 -51.98
N HIS A 673 2.18 -8.91 -51.29
CA HIS A 673 1.94 -10.30 -51.68
C HIS A 673 0.67 -10.46 -52.52
N PRO A 674 0.48 -11.60 -53.21
CA PRO A 674 -0.78 -11.91 -53.88
C PRO A 674 -1.98 -11.82 -52.93
N ILE A 675 -3.12 -11.29 -53.43
CA ILE A 675 -4.33 -11.06 -52.63
C ILE A 675 -5.41 -12.09 -52.99
N GLY A 676 -6.05 -12.67 -51.98
CA GLY A 676 -7.14 -13.64 -52.15
C GLY A 676 -8.35 -13.11 -52.92
N THR A 677 -9.10 -14.01 -53.53
CA THR A 677 -10.36 -13.74 -54.25
C THR A 677 -11.59 -14.15 -53.44
N THR A 678 -11.48 -15.23 -52.67
CA THR A 678 -12.55 -15.74 -51.81
C THR A 678 -12.85 -14.75 -50.68
N ASN A 679 -14.13 -14.36 -50.52
CA ASN A 679 -14.59 -13.35 -49.57
C ASN A 679 -13.87 -11.99 -49.66
N ARG A 680 -13.27 -11.68 -50.81
CA ARG A 680 -12.56 -10.41 -51.02
C ARG A 680 -13.46 -9.23 -50.67
N LYS A 681 -12.92 -8.28 -49.89
CA LYS A 681 -13.60 -7.03 -49.56
C LYS A 681 -13.58 -6.05 -50.72
N GLY A 682 -14.73 -5.46 -51.02
CA GLY A 682 -14.88 -4.39 -52.00
C GLY A 682 -14.65 -3.00 -51.40
N LYS A 683 -14.83 -1.96 -52.22
CA LYS A 683 -14.68 -0.55 -51.82
C LYS A 683 -15.45 -0.23 -50.52
N ASN A 684 -14.89 0.69 -49.72
CA ASN A 684 -15.42 1.07 -48.41
C ASN A 684 -15.67 -0.11 -47.45
N ASN A 685 -14.81 -1.15 -47.53
CA ASN A 685 -14.90 -2.34 -46.67
C ASN A 685 -16.29 -3.01 -46.80
N SER A 686 -16.76 -3.12 -48.05
CA SER A 686 -17.94 -3.90 -48.45
C SER A 686 -17.65 -5.39 -48.35
N LEU A 687 -18.63 -6.18 -47.92
CA LEU A 687 -18.53 -7.64 -47.85
C LEU A 687 -18.54 -8.32 -49.23
N ARG A 688 -18.88 -7.58 -50.29
CA ARG A 688 -18.88 -8.06 -51.67
C ARG A 688 -17.98 -7.16 -52.51
N ALA A 689 -16.98 -7.76 -53.15
CA ALA A 689 -16.14 -7.11 -54.14
C ALA A 689 -16.78 -7.18 -55.53
N GLU A 690 -16.71 -6.08 -56.27
CA GLU A 690 -17.10 -6.01 -57.67
C GLU A 690 -15.93 -6.43 -58.59
N PRO A 691 -16.18 -6.81 -59.85
CA PRO A 691 -15.12 -7.07 -60.81
C PRO A 691 -14.16 -5.87 -60.93
N GLY A 692 -12.86 -6.11 -60.69
CA GLY A 692 -11.83 -5.08 -60.71
C GLY A 692 -11.51 -4.46 -59.34
N ASP A 693 -12.24 -4.77 -58.28
CA ASP A 693 -11.87 -4.35 -56.93
C ASP A 693 -10.55 -5.02 -56.50
N PRO A 694 -9.54 -4.24 -56.06
CA PRO A 694 -8.21 -4.77 -55.77
C PRO A 694 -8.15 -5.53 -54.44
N GLY A 695 -9.16 -5.39 -53.57
CA GLY A 695 -9.22 -6.05 -52.26
C GLY A 695 -8.26 -5.46 -51.22
N SER A 696 -8.24 -6.07 -50.04
CA SER A 696 -7.32 -5.71 -48.96
C SER A 696 -5.95 -6.35 -49.17
N PRO A 697 -4.82 -5.61 -49.12
CA PRO A 697 -3.48 -6.20 -49.15
C PRO A 697 -3.22 -7.19 -48.01
N TYR A 698 -3.93 -7.05 -46.90
CA TYR A 698 -3.83 -7.93 -45.73
C TYR A 698 -4.50 -9.29 -45.91
N ALA A 699 -5.28 -9.49 -46.99
CA ALA A 699 -5.82 -10.80 -47.37
C ALA A 699 -4.78 -11.60 -48.17
N ILE A 700 -3.65 -11.89 -47.53
CA ILE A 700 -2.44 -12.47 -48.13
C ILE A 700 -2.69 -13.90 -48.59
N GLY A 701 -2.35 -14.19 -49.83
CA GLY A 701 -2.35 -15.53 -50.40
C GLY A 701 -3.34 -15.68 -51.54
N SER A 702 -2.88 -16.24 -52.65
CA SER A 702 -3.72 -16.72 -53.74
C SER A 702 -3.03 -17.92 -54.42
N GLN A 703 -3.56 -18.38 -55.55
CA GLN A 703 -2.88 -19.39 -56.36
C GLN A 703 -1.49 -18.95 -56.84
N ALA A 704 -1.21 -17.63 -56.90
CA ALA A 704 0.07 -17.09 -57.32
C ALA A 704 1.15 -17.13 -56.22
N GLY A 705 0.82 -17.45 -54.97
CA GLY A 705 1.77 -17.56 -53.85
C GLY A 705 1.26 -16.96 -52.54
N GLY A 706 2.10 -17.01 -51.50
CA GLY A 706 1.82 -16.50 -50.16
C GLY A 706 2.77 -15.38 -49.72
N HIS A 707 3.13 -15.37 -48.44
CA HIS A 707 4.02 -14.39 -47.79
C HIS A 707 5.44 -14.29 -48.37
N ASP A 708 5.85 -15.27 -49.17
CA ASP A 708 7.16 -15.33 -49.82
C ASP A 708 7.08 -15.08 -51.33
N ALA A 709 5.94 -14.57 -51.81
CA ALA A 709 5.71 -14.19 -53.20
C ALA A 709 5.39 -12.69 -53.32
N ILE A 710 5.53 -12.15 -54.53
CA ILE A 710 5.18 -10.77 -54.88
C ILE A 710 3.87 -10.79 -55.67
N HIS A 711 3.00 -9.80 -55.43
CA HIS A 711 1.76 -9.65 -56.19
C HIS A 711 2.09 -9.49 -57.70
N PRO A 712 1.50 -10.29 -58.61
CA PRO A 712 1.88 -10.28 -60.02
C PRO A 712 1.81 -8.90 -60.71
N GLU A 713 0.83 -8.07 -60.33
CA GLU A 713 0.68 -6.71 -60.86
C GLU A 713 1.70 -5.70 -60.32
N LEU A 714 2.40 -6.00 -59.21
CA LEU A 714 3.48 -5.15 -58.70
C LEU A 714 4.80 -5.40 -59.44
N GLY A 715 5.04 -6.64 -59.86
CA GLY A 715 6.23 -7.09 -60.57
C GLY A 715 6.79 -8.40 -60.04
N SER A 716 8.09 -8.57 -60.20
CA SER A 716 8.89 -9.74 -59.79
C SER A 716 9.85 -9.40 -58.64
N PHE A 717 10.59 -10.39 -58.15
CA PHE A 717 11.68 -10.17 -57.17
C PHE A 717 12.83 -9.33 -57.75
N GLU A 718 13.06 -9.38 -59.06
CA GLU A 718 14.05 -8.52 -59.71
C GLU A 718 13.60 -7.05 -59.68
N ASP A 719 12.32 -6.79 -59.96
CA ASP A 719 11.73 -5.46 -59.86
C ASP A 719 11.76 -4.92 -58.43
N PHE A 720 11.52 -5.78 -57.44
CA PHE A 720 11.63 -5.41 -56.04
C PHE A 720 13.06 -5.05 -55.64
N ARG A 721 14.08 -5.84 -56.05
CA ARG A 721 15.49 -5.50 -55.77
C ARG A 721 15.89 -4.18 -56.42
N ARG A 722 15.42 -3.94 -57.65
CA ARG A 722 15.62 -2.67 -58.36
C ARG A 722 15.02 -1.49 -57.59
N LEU A 723 13.84 -1.65 -56.99
CA LEU A 723 13.26 -0.66 -56.09
C LEU A 723 14.10 -0.46 -54.82
N VAL A 724 14.56 -1.53 -54.18
CA VAL A 724 15.41 -1.45 -52.98
C VAL A 724 16.72 -0.72 -53.27
N ASP A 725 17.35 -1.00 -54.40
CA ASP A 725 18.59 -0.34 -54.81
C ASP A 725 18.37 1.14 -55.17
N ALA A 726 17.27 1.45 -55.87
CA ALA A 726 16.89 2.84 -56.16
C ALA A 726 16.60 3.63 -54.88
N ALA A 727 15.86 3.04 -53.93
CA ALA A 727 15.59 3.64 -52.63
C ALA A 727 16.90 3.91 -51.87
N ARG A 728 17.82 2.93 -51.85
CA ARG A 728 19.14 3.11 -51.22
C ARG A 728 19.93 4.25 -51.87
N HIS A 729 19.92 4.37 -53.20
CA HIS A 729 20.60 5.45 -53.93
C HIS A 729 20.05 6.84 -53.56
N GLU A 730 18.74 6.95 -53.36
CA GLU A 730 18.07 8.17 -52.89
C GLU A 730 18.23 8.43 -51.38
N GLY A 731 18.77 7.47 -50.63
CA GLY A 731 18.94 7.55 -49.18
C GLY A 731 17.66 7.21 -48.38
N LEU A 732 16.83 6.31 -48.91
CA LEU A 732 15.64 5.74 -48.28
C LEU A 732 15.84 4.24 -47.99
N GLU A 733 15.30 3.77 -46.87
CA GLU A 733 15.16 2.35 -46.58
C GLU A 733 13.73 1.87 -46.82
N ILE A 734 13.57 0.62 -47.28
CA ILE A 734 12.26 0.00 -47.44
C ILE A 734 11.89 -0.76 -46.16
N ALA A 735 10.69 -0.49 -45.65
CA ALA A 735 10.04 -1.27 -44.60
C ALA A 735 8.85 -2.04 -45.16
N LEU A 736 8.80 -3.34 -44.85
CA LEU A 736 7.68 -4.19 -45.26
C LEU A 736 6.77 -4.51 -44.08
N ASP A 737 5.48 -4.63 -44.38
CA ASP A 737 4.51 -5.20 -43.47
C ASP A 737 4.73 -6.71 -43.30
N LEU A 738 4.71 -7.18 -42.06
CA LEU A 738 4.69 -8.60 -41.71
C LEU A 738 3.37 -8.90 -40.98
N ALA A 739 2.35 -9.26 -41.75
CA ALA A 739 1.05 -9.68 -41.23
C ALA A 739 0.92 -11.20 -41.27
N ILE A 740 0.95 -11.85 -40.10
CA ILE A 740 0.84 -13.31 -40.00
C ILE A 740 -0.64 -13.71 -40.00
N GLN A 741 -1.18 -13.92 -41.19
CA GLN A 741 -2.55 -14.34 -41.47
C GLN A 741 -2.68 -14.78 -42.92
N ALA A 742 -3.73 -15.50 -43.27
CA ALA A 742 -3.92 -16.04 -44.61
C ALA A 742 -5.31 -15.73 -45.16
N SER A 743 -5.43 -15.43 -46.45
CA SER A 743 -6.72 -15.50 -47.14
C SER A 743 -7.18 -16.96 -47.24
N PRO A 744 -8.48 -17.22 -47.48
CA PRO A 744 -8.97 -18.58 -47.76
C PRO A 744 -8.33 -19.25 -48.98
N ASP A 745 -7.65 -18.48 -49.84
CA ASP A 745 -6.98 -18.99 -51.04
C ASP A 745 -5.47 -19.23 -50.84
N HIS A 746 -4.93 -18.98 -49.65
CA HIS A 746 -3.50 -19.12 -49.38
C HIS A 746 -3.04 -20.60 -49.51
N PRO A 747 -1.90 -20.88 -50.16
CA PRO A 747 -1.40 -22.25 -50.33
C PRO A 747 -1.24 -23.09 -49.05
N TRP A 748 -0.93 -22.47 -47.91
CA TRP A 748 -0.80 -23.12 -46.60
C TRP A 748 -2.06 -23.87 -46.17
N LEU A 749 -3.26 -23.43 -46.54
CA LEU A 749 -4.50 -24.13 -46.19
C LEU A 749 -4.57 -25.54 -46.81
N LYS A 750 -3.93 -25.74 -47.97
CA LYS A 750 -3.83 -27.05 -48.64
C LYS A 750 -2.56 -27.80 -48.26
N GLN A 751 -1.44 -27.08 -48.16
CA GLN A 751 -0.11 -27.66 -47.95
C GLN A 751 0.17 -28.01 -46.49
N HIS A 752 -0.39 -27.23 -45.56
CA HIS A 752 -0.16 -27.31 -44.12
C HIS A 752 -1.48 -27.14 -43.33
N PRO A 753 -2.47 -28.03 -43.53
CA PRO A 753 -3.75 -27.92 -42.83
C PRO A 753 -3.58 -27.95 -41.30
N GLY A 754 -2.56 -28.64 -40.78
CA GLY A 754 -2.24 -28.71 -39.35
C GLY A 754 -1.72 -27.40 -38.72
N TRP A 755 -1.61 -26.31 -39.49
CA TRP A 755 -1.31 -24.96 -38.97
C TRP A 755 -2.54 -24.13 -38.64
N PHE A 756 -3.74 -24.64 -38.90
CA PHE A 756 -5.01 -23.92 -38.71
C PHE A 756 -5.94 -24.69 -37.76
N ASP A 757 -6.77 -23.94 -37.04
CA ASP A 757 -7.83 -24.51 -36.20
C ASP A 757 -9.10 -24.74 -37.02
N TRP A 758 -9.35 -26.00 -37.36
CA TRP A 758 -10.51 -26.43 -38.14
C TRP A 758 -11.68 -26.77 -37.21
N ARG A 759 -12.86 -26.22 -37.53
CA ARG A 759 -14.10 -26.59 -36.85
C ARG A 759 -14.47 -28.05 -37.17
N PRO A 760 -15.31 -28.68 -36.33
CA PRO A 760 -15.79 -30.05 -36.57
C PRO A 760 -16.53 -30.25 -37.91
N ASP A 761 -17.06 -29.17 -38.51
CA ASP A 761 -17.73 -29.19 -39.82
C ASP A 761 -16.78 -28.99 -41.00
N GLY A 762 -15.46 -28.88 -40.76
CA GLY A 762 -14.43 -28.68 -41.77
C GLY A 762 -14.26 -27.23 -42.22
N THR A 763 -14.91 -26.25 -41.57
CA THR A 763 -14.72 -24.81 -41.84
C THR A 763 -13.71 -24.18 -40.88
N ILE A 764 -13.17 -23.00 -41.22
CA ILE A 764 -12.27 -22.23 -40.33
C ILE A 764 -12.97 -20.94 -39.91
N ARG A 765 -12.75 -20.49 -38.66
CA ARG A 765 -13.20 -19.17 -38.22
C ARG A 765 -12.42 -18.08 -38.94
N TYR A 766 -13.11 -17.13 -39.55
CA TYR A 766 -12.47 -15.91 -40.01
C TYR A 766 -11.87 -15.14 -38.82
N ALA A 767 -10.86 -14.31 -39.08
CA ALA A 767 -10.21 -13.54 -38.03
C ALA A 767 -11.14 -12.42 -37.51
N GLU A 768 -11.07 -12.14 -36.21
CA GLU A 768 -11.78 -11.05 -35.57
C GLU A 768 -10.84 -10.29 -34.62
N ASN A 769 -11.01 -8.97 -34.53
CA ASN A 769 -10.48 -8.15 -33.45
C ASN A 769 -11.64 -7.29 -32.93
N PRO A 770 -12.46 -7.82 -32.00
CA PRO A 770 -13.76 -7.24 -31.67
C PRO A 770 -13.70 -5.73 -31.38
N PRO A 771 -14.56 -4.90 -32.01
CA PRO A 771 -15.71 -5.27 -32.85
C PRO A 771 -15.41 -5.51 -34.34
N LYS A 772 -14.15 -5.42 -34.80
CA LYS A 772 -13.78 -5.60 -36.21
C LYS A 772 -13.83 -7.07 -36.63
N LYS A 773 -14.43 -7.34 -37.78
CA LYS A 773 -14.49 -8.65 -38.43
C LYS A 773 -13.75 -8.63 -39.77
N TYR A 774 -13.01 -9.70 -40.03
CA TYR A 774 -12.18 -9.84 -41.23
C TYR A 774 -12.51 -11.14 -41.95
N GLU A 775 -13.64 -11.13 -42.67
CA GLU A 775 -14.20 -12.27 -43.39
C GLU A 775 -13.33 -12.78 -44.56
N ASP A 776 -12.36 -11.95 -44.98
CA ASP A 776 -11.38 -12.17 -46.04
C ASP A 776 -10.10 -12.87 -45.57
N ILE A 777 -9.95 -13.14 -44.25
CA ILE A 777 -8.77 -13.79 -43.68
C ILE A 777 -9.09 -14.81 -42.59
N VAL A 778 -8.17 -15.75 -42.41
CA VAL A 778 -8.10 -16.74 -41.34
C VAL A 778 -6.75 -16.62 -40.62
N ASN A 779 -6.72 -17.00 -39.35
CA ASN A 779 -5.51 -17.01 -38.54
C ASN A 779 -4.85 -18.39 -38.53
N VAL A 780 -3.52 -18.43 -38.51
CA VAL A 780 -2.76 -19.61 -38.14
C VAL A 780 -2.85 -19.83 -36.63
N ASP A 781 -2.82 -21.08 -36.19
CA ASP A 781 -2.68 -21.46 -34.80
C ASP A 781 -1.22 -21.86 -34.52
N PHE A 782 -0.57 -21.09 -33.64
CA PHE A 782 0.85 -21.25 -33.30
C PHE A 782 1.16 -22.51 -32.49
N TYR A 783 0.14 -23.18 -31.94
CA TYR A 783 0.26 -24.37 -31.11
C TYR A 783 -0.62 -25.53 -31.58
N ALA A 784 -1.19 -25.44 -32.80
CA ALA A 784 -1.80 -26.61 -33.43
C ALA A 784 -0.80 -27.76 -33.56
N GLY A 785 -1.31 -28.99 -33.60
CA GLY A 785 -0.50 -30.21 -33.41
C GLY A 785 0.75 -30.34 -34.30
N GLU A 786 0.72 -29.78 -35.51
CA GLU A 786 1.86 -29.80 -36.46
C GLU A 786 2.54 -28.43 -36.64
N ALA A 787 2.06 -27.39 -35.95
CA ALA A 787 2.56 -26.03 -36.11
C ALA A 787 3.92 -25.81 -35.42
N VAL A 788 4.21 -26.49 -34.31
CA VAL A 788 5.49 -26.33 -33.59
C VAL A 788 6.42 -27.51 -33.90
N PRO A 789 7.65 -27.28 -34.40
CA PRO A 789 8.28 -25.99 -34.73
C PRO A 789 8.04 -25.52 -36.18
N SER A 790 7.29 -26.27 -36.99
CA SER A 790 7.20 -26.10 -38.45
C SER A 790 6.78 -24.68 -38.90
N LEU A 791 5.66 -24.17 -38.40
CA LEU A 791 5.15 -22.82 -38.68
C LEU A 791 6.15 -21.75 -38.22
N TRP A 792 6.76 -21.93 -37.05
CA TRP A 792 7.71 -20.96 -36.50
C TRP A 792 8.94 -20.83 -37.41
N ILE A 793 9.48 -21.96 -37.87
CA ILE A 793 10.61 -22.01 -38.81
C ILE A 793 10.21 -21.37 -40.15
N ALA A 794 9.05 -21.71 -40.70
CA ALA A 794 8.57 -21.16 -41.97
C ALA A 794 8.43 -19.63 -41.92
N LEU A 795 7.88 -19.09 -40.84
CA LEU A 795 7.76 -17.64 -40.62
C LEU A 795 9.13 -16.96 -40.49
N ARG A 796 10.08 -17.58 -39.78
CA ARG A 796 11.46 -17.09 -39.70
C ARG A 796 12.13 -17.09 -41.07
N ASP A 797 11.96 -18.16 -41.85
CA ASP A 797 12.53 -18.27 -43.21
C ASP A 797 11.94 -17.22 -44.17
N ILE A 798 10.66 -16.86 -44.02
CA ILE A 798 10.06 -15.73 -44.75
C ILE A 798 10.78 -14.43 -44.43
N VAL A 799 10.99 -14.13 -43.14
CA VAL A 799 11.72 -12.92 -42.72
C VAL A 799 13.14 -12.93 -43.27
N GLN A 800 13.85 -14.06 -43.16
CA GLN A 800 15.19 -14.22 -43.73
C GLN A 800 15.21 -13.97 -45.24
N LYS A 801 14.25 -14.52 -46.00
CA LYS A 801 14.14 -14.32 -47.45
C LYS A 801 14.03 -12.84 -47.80
N TRP A 802 13.25 -12.05 -47.05
CA TRP A 802 13.15 -10.61 -47.28
C TRP A 802 14.41 -9.84 -46.88
N VAL A 803 15.08 -10.27 -45.80
CA VAL A 803 16.41 -9.75 -45.43
C VAL A 803 17.43 -9.99 -46.54
N ASP A 804 17.45 -11.20 -47.14
CA ASP A 804 18.33 -11.55 -48.26
C ASP A 804 18.02 -10.73 -49.53
N ASN A 805 16.79 -10.18 -49.65
CA ASN A 805 16.39 -9.24 -50.70
C ASN A 805 16.55 -7.76 -50.29
N GLY A 806 17.28 -7.48 -49.21
CA GLY A 806 17.72 -6.14 -48.82
C GLY A 806 16.80 -5.38 -47.85
N VAL A 807 15.73 -6.01 -47.35
CA VAL A 807 14.81 -5.40 -46.37
C VAL A 807 15.40 -5.51 -44.96
N LYS A 808 15.50 -4.38 -44.25
CA LYS A 808 16.03 -4.32 -42.88
C LYS A 808 15.01 -3.88 -41.84
N LEU A 809 13.80 -3.53 -42.28
CA LEU A 809 12.76 -2.94 -41.48
C LEU A 809 11.47 -3.74 -41.68
N PHE A 810 10.90 -4.23 -40.58
CA PHE A 810 9.63 -4.95 -40.60
C PHE A 810 8.65 -4.26 -39.67
N ARG A 811 7.55 -3.74 -40.21
CA ARG A 811 6.37 -3.34 -39.43
C ARG A 811 5.54 -4.59 -39.23
N VAL A 812 5.46 -5.09 -38.01
CA VAL A 812 4.74 -6.32 -37.69
C VAL A 812 3.32 -5.98 -37.29
N ASP A 813 2.35 -6.54 -38.01
CA ASP A 813 0.92 -6.33 -37.80
C ASP A 813 0.42 -7.09 -36.57
N ASN A 814 -0.29 -6.38 -35.68
CA ASN A 814 -0.97 -6.95 -34.51
C ASN A 814 -0.19 -8.05 -33.76
N PRO A 815 1.11 -7.86 -33.40
CA PRO A 815 1.93 -8.90 -32.79
C PRO A 815 1.40 -9.37 -31.43
N HIS A 816 0.58 -8.55 -30.77
CA HIS A 816 -0.11 -8.88 -29.51
C HIS A 816 -1.14 -10.02 -29.63
N THR A 817 -1.50 -10.42 -30.84
CA THR A 817 -2.39 -11.57 -31.11
C THR A 817 -1.61 -12.87 -31.30
N LYS A 818 -0.27 -12.83 -31.26
CA LYS A 818 0.64 -13.97 -31.49
C LYS A 818 1.49 -14.23 -30.23
N PRO A 819 2.00 -15.45 -30.01
CA PRO A 819 2.68 -15.79 -28.76
C PRO A 819 3.97 -14.99 -28.52
N PHE A 820 4.18 -14.51 -27.30
CA PHE A 820 5.44 -13.82 -26.94
C PHE A 820 6.69 -14.67 -27.13
N PRO A 821 6.72 -15.98 -26.76
CA PRO A 821 7.91 -16.80 -26.96
C PRO A 821 8.32 -16.96 -28.43
N PHE A 822 7.34 -16.95 -29.34
CA PHE A 822 7.61 -16.96 -30.78
C PHE A 822 8.35 -15.70 -31.22
N TRP A 823 7.88 -14.53 -30.80
CA TRP A 823 8.53 -13.26 -31.13
C TRP A 823 9.93 -13.15 -30.51
N GLU A 824 10.06 -13.56 -29.25
CA GLU A 824 11.35 -13.59 -28.54
C GLU A 824 12.38 -14.42 -29.30
N TRP A 825 12.00 -15.63 -29.72
CA TRP A 825 12.85 -16.52 -30.50
C TRP A 825 13.15 -15.98 -31.91
N LEU A 826 12.13 -15.60 -32.69
CA LEU A 826 12.30 -15.18 -34.09
C LEU A 826 13.20 -13.94 -34.19
N ILE A 827 12.96 -12.94 -33.32
CA ILE A 827 13.72 -11.70 -33.34
C ILE A 827 15.17 -11.95 -32.93
N ALA A 828 15.40 -12.77 -31.89
CA ALA A 828 16.75 -13.16 -31.47
C ALA A 828 17.49 -13.93 -32.58
N ASP A 829 16.81 -14.88 -33.23
CA ASP A 829 17.38 -15.70 -34.30
C ASP A 829 17.79 -14.86 -35.53
N ILE A 830 16.94 -13.93 -35.98
CA ILE A 830 17.27 -13.03 -37.08
C ILE A 830 18.41 -12.08 -36.70
N ARG A 831 18.33 -11.43 -35.53
CA ARG A 831 19.33 -10.43 -35.11
C ARG A 831 20.67 -11.00 -34.69
N SER A 832 20.74 -12.30 -34.37
CA SER A 832 22.03 -12.99 -34.14
C SER A 832 22.91 -12.99 -35.39
N ARG A 833 22.29 -12.99 -36.59
CA ARG A 833 22.95 -12.96 -37.91
C ARG A 833 22.91 -11.58 -38.56
N HIS A 834 21.84 -10.83 -38.32
CA HIS A 834 21.57 -9.52 -38.91
C HIS A 834 21.20 -8.49 -37.83
N PRO A 835 22.15 -8.05 -36.98
CA PRO A 835 21.89 -7.15 -35.86
C PRO A 835 21.37 -5.76 -36.28
N GLU A 836 21.47 -5.42 -37.56
CA GLU A 836 20.93 -4.19 -38.15
C GLU A 836 19.42 -4.23 -38.41
N VAL A 837 18.78 -5.41 -38.34
CA VAL A 837 17.33 -5.54 -38.58
C VAL A 837 16.53 -4.98 -37.41
N VAL A 838 15.49 -4.20 -37.74
CA VAL A 838 14.62 -3.52 -36.79
C VAL A 838 13.18 -4.00 -37.00
N PHE A 839 12.54 -4.35 -35.90
CA PHE A 839 11.12 -4.73 -35.87
C PHE A 839 10.30 -3.64 -35.17
N LEU A 840 9.25 -3.17 -35.85
CA LEU A 840 8.26 -2.23 -35.31
C LEU A 840 7.00 -3.00 -34.93
N SER A 841 6.64 -2.95 -33.64
CA SER A 841 5.43 -3.57 -33.11
C SER A 841 4.21 -2.68 -33.31
N GLU A 842 3.25 -3.09 -34.15
CA GLU A 842 1.94 -2.45 -34.24
C GLU A 842 0.96 -3.02 -33.21
N ALA A 843 1.12 -2.63 -31.94
CA ALA A 843 0.31 -3.14 -30.85
C ALA A 843 -0.51 -2.05 -30.18
N PHE A 844 -1.75 -1.82 -30.65
CA PHE A 844 -2.73 -0.98 -29.97
C PHE A 844 -3.55 -1.81 -28.97
N THR A 845 -2.92 -2.15 -27.84
CA THR A 845 -3.48 -3.03 -26.80
C THR A 845 -3.31 -2.40 -25.42
N LYS A 846 -3.33 -3.15 -24.31
CA LYS A 846 -3.04 -2.63 -22.96
C LYS A 846 -1.53 -2.35 -22.78
N PRO A 847 -1.12 -1.37 -21.94
CA PRO A 847 0.28 -0.96 -21.83
C PRO A 847 1.24 -2.11 -21.48
N LYS A 848 0.85 -2.98 -20.53
CA LYS A 848 1.67 -4.14 -20.12
C LYS A 848 2.01 -5.08 -21.28
N VAL A 849 1.10 -5.25 -22.24
CA VAL A 849 1.35 -6.10 -23.42
C VAL A 849 2.27 -5.40 -24.41
N MET A 850 2.10 -4.09 -24.62
CA MET A 850 3.01 -3.29 -25.46
C MET A 850 4.43 -3.32 -24.93
N TYR A 851 4.60 -3.10 -23.62
CA TYR A 851 5.90 -3.17 -22.96
C TYR A 851 6.49 -4.58 -22.99
N ARG A 852 5.67 -5.63 -22.83
CA ARG A 852 6.15 -7.01 -23.00
C ARG A 852 6.70 -7.26 -24.40
N LEU A 853 6.03 -6.78 -25.45
CA LEU A 853 6.52 -6.91 -26.83
C LEU A 853 7.84 -6.19 -27.04
N ALA A 854 7.99 -4.97 -26.49
CA ALA A 854 9.27 -4.28 -26.51
C ALA A 854 10.35 -5.09 -25.77
N LYS A 855 10.07 -5.60 -24.56
CA LYS A 855 11.02 -6.40 -23.76
C LYS A 855 11.52 -7.66 -24.49
N VAL A 856 10.65 -8.37 -25.23
CA VAL A 856 11.03 -9.61 -25.94
C VAL A 856 11.84 -9.39 -27.22
N GLY A 857 12.00 -8.15 -27.69
CA GLY A 857 12.96 -7.84 -28.76
C GLY A 857 12.54 -6.78 -29.77
N PHE A 858 11.27 -6.35 -29.80
CA PHE A 858 10.82 -5.35 -30.77
C PHE A 858 11.56 -4.01 -30.59
N SER A 859 12.34 -3.60 -31.57
CA SER A 859 13.16 -2.37 -31.54
C SER A 859 12.33 -1.10 -31.37
N GLN A 860 11.14 -1.07 -31.98
CA GLN A 860 10.25 0.09 -32.02
C GLN A 860 8.82 -0.34 -31.68
N SER A 861 7.99 0.59 -31.22
CA SER A 861 6.60 0.31 -30.87
C SER A 861 5.69 1.46 -31.29
N TYR A 862 4.58 1.13 -31.95
CA TYR A 862 3.44 2.05 -32.03
C TYR A 862 2.96 2.43 -30.63
N THR A 863 2.20 3.52 -30.55
CA THR A 863 1.91 4.21 -29.29
C THR A 863 0.48 4.70 -29.23
N TYR A 864 0.07 5.21 -28.07
CA TYR A 864 -1.24 5.86 -27.94
C TYR A 864 -1.26 7.30 -28.41
N PHE A 865 -0.22 7.79 -29.08
CA PHE A 865 -0.07 9.19 -29.46
C PHE A 865 -1.32 9.77 -30.12
N THR A 866 -1.93 9.07 -31.06
CA THR A 866 -3.15 9.50 -31.78
C THR A 866 -4.39 9.70 -30.89
N TRP A 867 -4.40 9.14 -29.68
CA TRP A 867 -5.45 9.29 -28.67
C TRP A 867 -5.01 10.13 -27.45
N ARG A 868 -3.92 10.89 -27.58
CA ARG A 868 -3.48 11.87 -26.58
C ARG A 868 -3.44 13.23 -27.26
N ASN A 869 -4.35 14.12 -26.89
CA ASN A 869 -4.56 15.42 -27.55
C ASN A 869 -4.46 16.59 -26.57
N ALA A 870 -5.01 16.45 -25.36
CA ALA A 870 -4.91 17.50 -24.36
C ALA A 870 -3.48 17.55 -23.76
N LYS A 871 -3.10 18.72 -23.23
CA LYS A 871 -1.78 18.92 -22.61
C LYS A 871 -1.48 17.88 -21.52
N TRP A 872 -2.41 17.68 -20.59
CA TRP A 872 -2.22 16.72 -19.50
C TRP A 872 -2.09 15.27 -20.00
N GLU A 873 -2.79 14.90 -21.07
CA GLU A 873 -2.72 13.57 -21.69
C GLU A 873 -1.34 13.32 -22.29
N LEU A 874 -0.81 14.30 -23.03
CA LEU A 874 0.50 14.26 -23.66
C LEU A 874 1.60 14.27 -22.60
N GLU A 875 1.53 15.16 -21.62
CA GLU A 875 2.51 15.26 -20.53
C GLU A 875 2.56 13.99 -19.69
N GLN A 876 1.41 13.44 -19.31
CA GLN A 876 1.35 12.18 -18.57
C GLN A 876 2.01 11.04 -19.35
N TYR A 877 1.66 10.89 -20.63
CA TYR A 877 2.21 9.82 -21.45
C TYR A 877 3.71 9.97 -21.68
N MET A 878 4.19 11.20 -21.89
CA MET A 878 5.61 11.46 -22.05
C MET A 878 6.40 11.23 -20.75
N ARG A 879 5.86 11.58 -19.58
CA ARG A 879 6.50 11.28 -18.28
C ARG A 879 6.67 9.77 -18.09
N GLU A 880 5.62 8.99 -18.36
CA GLU A 880 5.64 7.52 -18.25
C GLU A 880 6.80 6.93 -19.08
N ILE A 881 6.87 7.26 -20.37
CA ILE A 881 7.82 6.60 -21.28
C ILE A 881 9.26 7.15 -21.21
N THR A 882 9.49 8.30 -20.58
CA THR A 882 10.83 8.94 -20.50
C THR A 882 11.50 8.88 -19.13
N THR A 883 10.71 8.74 -18.05
CA THR A 883 11.26 8.82 -16.68
C THR A 883 11.24 7.48 -15.93
N GLU A 884 10.26 6.63 -16.22
CA GLU A 884 10.06 5.32 -15.57
C GLU A 884 10.82 4.18 -16.28
N GLU A 885 10.52 2.93 -15.92
CA GLU A 885 11.14 1.71 -16.49
C GLU A 885 11.13 1.66 -18.04
N PRO A 886 10.07 2.09 -18.77
CA PRO A 886 10.02 1.95 -20.22
C PRO A 886 11.17 2.62 -20.98
N LYS A 887 11.80 3.66 -20.42
CA LYS A 887 12.95 4.34 -21.06
C LYS A 887 14.12 3.39 -21.36
N GLU A 888 14.19 2.26 -20.67
CA GLU A 888 15.27 1.29 -20.83
C GLU A 888 15.07 0.34 -22.02
N PHE A 889 13.85 0.18 -22.54
CA PHE A 889 13.54 -0.83 -23.55
C PHE A 889 12.48 -0.43 -24.60
N PHE A 890 11.72 0.64 -24.38
CA PHE A 890 10.60 1.06 -25.22
C PHE A 890 11.02 2.25 -26.09
N ARG A 891 10.90 2.14 -27.42
CA ARG A 891 11.12 3.26 -28.34
C ARG A 891 9.79 3.65 -29.01
N PRO A 892 9.20 4.80 -28.65
CA PRO A 892 7.89 5.21 -29.12
C PRO A 892 7.94 5.69 -30.57
N HIS A 893 7.20 5.04 -31.46
CA HIS A 893 7.05 5.44 -32.86
C HIS A 893 5.75 6.23 -33.05
N PHE A 894 5.85 7.55 -33.24
CA PHE A 894 4.71 8.47 -33.32
C PHE A 894 4.22 8.61 -34.76
N PHE A 895 3.41 7.66 -35.21
CA PHE A 895 2.61 7.86 -36.42
C PHE A 895 1.51 8.89 -36.15
N VAL A 896 1.42 9.93 -36.99
CA VAL A 896 0.38 10.97 -36.89
C VAL A 896 -0.98 10.47 -37.37
N ASN A 897 -0.97 9.54 -38.32
CA ASN A 897 -2.10 8.80 -38.84
C ASN A 897 -1.62 7.44 -39.36
N THR A 898 -2.54 6.50 -39.59
CA THR A 898 -2.25 5.25 -40.31
C THR A 898 -3.38 4.97 -41.28
N HIS A 899 -3.18 4.05 -42.21
CA HIS A 899 -4.23 3.58 -43.13
C HIS A 899 -5.47 2.97 -42.42
N ASP A 900 -5.36 2.61 -41.12
CA ASP A 900 -6.47 2.14 -40.28
C ASP A 900 -7.01 3.17 -39.29
N ILE A 901 -6.20 4.17 -38.94
CA ILE A 901 -6.50 5.16 -37.91
C ILE A 901 -6.60 6.53 -38.57
N ASN A 902 -7.84 7.01 -38.70
CA ASN A 902 -8.16 8.41 -38.94
C ASN A 902 -8.45 9.07 -37.57
N PRO A 903 -7.46 9.71 -36.91
CA PRO A 903 -7.62 10.20 -35.54
C PRO A 903 -8.76 11.20 -35.42
N ASP A 904 -9.55 11.12 -34.34
CA ASP A 904 -10.70 12.01 -34.12
C ASP A 904 -10.31 13.51 -34.18
N PHE A 905 -9.09 13.87 -33.73
CA PHE A 905 -8.56 15.23 -33.79
C PHE A 905 -8.34 15.76 -35.23
N LEU A 906 -8.19 14.87 -36.22
CA LEU A 906 -7.93 15.22 -37.62
C LEU A 906 -9.17 15.12 -38.51
N GLN A 907 -10.25 14.51 -38.02
CA GLN A 907 -11.46 14.27 -38.80
C GLN A 907 -12.13 15.59 -39.21
N ASN A 908 -12.17 15.86 -40.52
CA ASN A 908 -12.65 17.14 -41.08
C ASN A 908 -12.02 18.39 -40.42
N ALA A 909 -10.82 18.25 -39.87
CA ALA A 909 -10.15 19.31 -39.13
C ALA A 909 -9.48 20.32 -40.08
N PRO A 910 -9.28 21.58 -39.64
CA PRO A 910 -8.58 22.57 -40.45
C PRO A 910 -7.08 22.25 -40.51
N ARG A 911 -6.38 22.85 -41.49
CA ARG A 911 -4.93 22.71 -41.70
C ARG A 911 -4.08 22.83 -40.41
N PRO A 912 -4.35 23.76 -39.47
CA PRO A 912 -3.57 23.86 -38.23
C PRO A 912 -3.58 22.59 -37.38
N ALA A 913 -4.65 21.79 -37.39
CA ALA A 913 -4.68 20.53 -36.64
C ALA A 913 -3.59 19.56 -37.11
N TYR A 914 -3.37 19.47 -38.42
CA TYR A 914 -2.32 18.63 -39.00
C TYR A 914 -0.92 19.14 -38.64
N LEU A 915 -0.73 20.46 -38.66
CA LEU A 915 0.53 21.09 -38.25
C LEU A 915 0.85 20.84 -36.76
N ILE A 916 -0.14 20.92 -35.88
CA ILE A 916 0.01 20.62 -34.44
C ILE A 916 0.49 19.18 -34.26
N ARG A 917 -0.20 18.22 -34.90
CA ARG A 917 0.15 16.80 -34.77
C ARG A 917 1.51 16.48 -35.38
N ALA A 918 1.85 17.09 -36.51
CA ALA A 918 3.16 16.95 -37.13
C ALA A 918 4.27 17.46 -36.21
N ALA A 919 4.13 18.67 -35.65
CA ALA A 919 5.11 19.24 -34.74
C ALA A 919 5.31 18.36 -33.50
N LEU A 920 4.22 18.00 -32.80
CA LEU A 920 4.29 17.14 -31.62
C LEU A 920 4.98 15.80 -31.91
N ALA A 921 4.63 15.13 -33.01
CA ALA A 921 5.23 13.85 -33.38
C ALA A 921 6.73 14.01 -33.70
N ALA A 922 7.05 15.04 -34.48
CA ALA A 922 8.39 15.36 -34.95
C ALA A 922 9.35 15.81 -33.83
N THR A 923 8.85 16.32 -32.70
CA THR A 923 9.71 16.86 -31.64
C THR A 923 9.70 16.07 -30.34
N LEU A 924 8.63 15.32 -30.05
CA LEU A 924 8.54 14.52 -28.82
C LEU A 924 9.20 13.14 -28.96
N SER A 925 9.32 12.61 -30.19
CA SER A 925 9.98 11.33 -30.44
C SER A 925 11.03 11.41 -31.54
N GLY A 926 12.12 10.65 -31.38
CA GLY A 926 13.07 10.39 -32.47
C GLY A 926 12.47 9.59 -33.62
N LEU A 927 11.35 8.89 -33.40
CA LEU A 927 10.65 8.11 -34.41
C LEU A 927 9.27 8.69 -34.66
N TRP A 928 9.01 9.13 -35.89
CA TRP A 928 7.69 9.56 -36.30
C TRP A 928 7.35 9.05 -37.70
N GLY A 929 6.05 8.96 -37.98
CA GLY A 929 5.57 8.40 -39.23
C GLY A 929 4.34 9.10 -39.78
N VAL A 930 4.20 9.09 -41.09
CA VAL A 930 3.10 9.72 -41.83
C VAL A 930 2.55 8.72 -42.84
N TYR A 931 1.23 8.57 -42.90
CA TYR A 931 0.56 7.86 -43.99
C TYR A 931 0.09 8.86 -45.06
N ASN A 932 0.39 8.52 -46.32
CA ASN A 932 0.06 9.28 -47.52
C ASN A 932 -1.38 9.83 -47.48
N GLY A 933 -1.50 11.13 -47.76
CA GLY A 933 -2.73 11.91 -47.66
C GLY A 933 -2.74 12.85 -46.46
N PHE A 934 -1.96 12.58 -45.41
CA PHE A 934 -1.80 13.49 -44.27
C PHE A 934 -1.23 14.85 -44.69
N GLU A 935 -0.24 14.85 -45.59
CA GLU A 935 0.37 16.06 -46.11
C GLU A 935 -0.62 16.92 -46.90
N LEU A 936 -1.72 16.34 -47.35
CA LEU A 936 -2.80 17.04 -48.04
C LEU A 936 -3.88 17.51 -47.07
N CYS A 937 -3.76 17.23 -45.77
CA CYS A 937 -4.81 17.40 -44.77
C CYS A 937 -6.05 16.54 -45.06
N GLU A 938 -5.87 15.32 -45.56
CA GLU A 938 -6.96 14.38 -45.77
C GLU A 938 -7.40 13.74 -44.44
N GLY A 939 -8.66 13.99 -44.05
CA GLY A 939 -9.22 13.45 -42.80
C GLY A 939 -10.71 13.11 -42.89
N ARG A 940 -11.26 13.00 -44.10
CA ARG A 940 -12.70 12.74 -44.26
C ARG A 940 -13.06 11.35 -43.69
N PRO A 941 -13.90 11.27 -42.65
CA PRO A 941 -14.29 10.01 -42.06
C PRO A 941 -15.36 9.30 -42.90
N ASP A 942 -15.38 7.97 -42.84
CA ASP A 942 -16.50 7.17 -43.32
C ASP A 942 -17.78 7.51 -42.53
N ALA A 943 -18.93 7.51 -43.20
CA ALA A 943 -20.20 7.92 -42.59
C ALA A 943 -20.68 6.98 -41.46
N LYS A 944 -20.21 5.72 -41.45
CA LYS A 944 -20.64 4.66 -40.53
C LYS A 944 -19.54 4.20 -39.59
N ARG A 945 -18.28 4.54 -39.87
CA ARG A 945 -17.10 4.05 -39.16
C ARG A 945 -16.10 5.18 -38.93
N LYS A 946 -15.31 5.10 -37.85
CA LYS A 946 -14.22 6.06 -37.57
C LYS A 946 -12.96 5.86 -38.46
N GLU A 947 -13.11 5.24 -39.63
CA GLU A 947 -12.01 5.02 -40.59
C GLU A 947 -12.04 6.09 -41.69
N TYR A 948 -11.04 6.11 -42.57
CA TYR A 948 -11.05 6.98 -43.76
C TYR A 948 -12.19 6.60 -44.72
N ALA A 949 -12.90 7.60 -45.24
CA ALA A 949 -13.82 7.41 -46.36
C ALA A 949 -13.04 7.06 -47.63
N ASP A 950 -13.59 6.14 -48.45
CA ASP A 950 -12.99 5.71 -49.71
C ASP A 950 -11.54 5.23 -49.48
N SER A 951 -11.38 4.36 -48.47
CA SER A 951 -10.07 3.95 -47.93
C SER A 951 -9.22 3.25 -48.99
N GLU A 952 -7.96 3.68 -49.11
CA GLU A 952 -6.94 3.11 -50.00
C GLU A 952 -6.66 1.62 -49.72
N LYS A 953 -7.08 1.11 -48.55
CA LYS A 953 -7.08 -0.34 -48.25
C LYS A 953 -7.93 -1.15 -49.21
N TYR A 954 -9.00 -0.60 -49.78
CA TYR A 954 -9.96 -1.35 -50.59
C TYR A 954 -10.08 -0.83 -52.03
N GLU A 955 -9.37 0.25 -52.38
CA GLU A 955 -9.34 0.77 -53.74
C GLU A 955 -8.00 1.40 -54.11
N ILE A 956 -7.76 1.55 -55.42
CA ILE A 956 -6.63 2.31 -55.95
C ILE A 956 -7.00 3.80 -55.89
N ARG A 957 -6.11 4.61 -55.31
CA ARG A 957 -6.29 6.06 -55.21
C ARG A 957 -5.27 6.82 -56.05
N VAL A 958 -5.71 7.94 -56.60
CA VAL A 958 -4.84 8.94 -57.23
C VAL A 958 -4.82 10.18 -56.35
N TRP A 959 -3.62 10.67 -56.06
CA TRP A 959 -3.41 11.78 -55.14
C TRP A 959 -2.95 13.02 -55.92
N ASP A 960 -3.65 14.14 -55.74
CA ASP A 960 -3.17 15.45 -56.16
C ASP A 960 -2.20 15.98 -55.10
N TYR A 961 -0.92 15.65 -55.26
CA TYR A 961 0.13 16.03 -54.29
C TYR A 961 0.35 17.54 -54.19
N ASP A 962 -0.12 18.33 -55.17
CA ASP A 962 0.05 19.79 -55.22
C ASP A 962 -1.25 20.53 -54.88
N ARG A 963 -2.25 19.82 -54.34
CA ARG A 963 -3.50 20.39 -53.82
C ARG A 963 -3.23 21.61 -52.94
N PRO A 964 -3.84 22.78 -53.22
CA PRO A 964 -3.67 23.97 -52.39
C PRO A 964 -4.00 23.70 -50.92
N GLY A 965 -3.18 24.22 -50.00
CA GLY A 965 -3.33 24.02 -48.56
C GLY A 965 -2.61 22.80 -48.00
N ASN A 966 -1.85 22.06 -48.81
CA ASN A 966 -0.95 21.01 -48.32
C ASN A 966 0.11 21.55 -47.34
N ILE A 967 0.75 20.64 -46.60
CA ILE A 967 1.74 20.92 -45.55
C ILE A 967 3.11 20.28 -45.85
N LYS A 968 3.42 20.01 -47.12
CA LYS A 968 4.70 19.38 -47.52
C LYS A 968 5.90 20.22 -47.09
N SER A 969 5.81 21.55 -47.20
CA SER A 969 6.85 22.49 -46.77
C SER A 969 7.15 22.39 -45.28
N GLU A 970 6.12 22.30 -44.45
CA GLU A 970 6.25 22.23 -42.98
C GLU A 970 6.77 20.87 -42.54
N ILE A 971 6.34 19.78 -43.18
CA ILE A 971 6.93 18.45 -42.97
C ILE A 971 8.42 18.45 -43.33
N THR A 972 8.78 19.07 -44.47
CA THR A 972 10.18 19.21 -44.90
C THR A 972 10.99 20.00 -43.88
N MET A 973 10.46 21.14 -43.41
CA MET A 973 11.07 21.97 -42.38
C MET A 973 11.27 21.20 -41.07
N LEU A 974 10.24 20.49 -40.57
CA LEU A 974 10.33 19.71 -39.35
C LEU A 974 11.38 18.59 -39.47
N ASN A 975 11.43 17.88 -40.59
CA ASN A 975 12.44 16.85 -40.83
C ASN A 975 13.86 17.43 -40.95
N ARG A 976 14.02 18.61 -41.53
CA ARG A 976 15.30 19.34 -41.55
C ARG A 976 15.73 19.70 -40.12
N ILE A 977 14.85 20.33 -39.34
CA ILE A 977 15.10 20.72 -37.95
C ILE A 977 15.50 19.49 -37.13
N ARG A 978 14.78 18.36 -37.28
CA ARG A 978 15.12 17.10 -36.62
C ARG A 978 16.53 16.63 -36.95
N LYS A 979 16.91 16.60 -38.22
CA LYS A 979 18.23 16.14 -38.69
C LYS A 979 19.39 17.02 -38.22
N GLU A 980 19.16 18.32 -38.09
CA GLU A 980 20.17 19.30 -37.66
C GLU A 980 20.33 19.39 -36.14
N ASN A 981 19.44 18.77 -35.35
CA ASN A 981 19.39 18.93 -33.90
C ASN A 981 19.33 17.56 -33.17
N PRO A 982 20.49 17.05 -32.68
CA PRO A 982 20.58 15.77 -31.98
C PRO A 982 19.65 15.61 -30.77
N ALA A 983 19.20 16.70 -30.14
CA ALA A 983 18.20 16.67 -29.08
C ALA A 983 16.87 16.03 -29.50
N LEU A 984 16.56 16.02 -30.80
CA LEU A 984 15.34 15.42 -31.38
C LEU A 984 15.55 14.00 -31.89
N HIS A 985 16.76 13.43 -31.76
CA HIS A 985 17.07 12.08 -32.25
C HIS A 985 16.57 10.96 -31.31
N SER A 986 16.03 11.32 -30.15
CA SER A 986 15.42 10.37 -29.21
C SER A 986 14.23 11.02 -28.53
N HIS A 987 13.36 10.21 -27.94
CA HIS A 987 12.32 10.66 -27.03
C HIS A 987 12.87 11.05 -25.64
N HIS A 988 14.08 10.58 -25.30
CA HIS A 988 14.81 10.97 -24.09
C HIS A 988 15.23 12.46 -24.10
N GLY A 989 15.75 12.95 -22.96
CA GLY A 989 16.19 14.34 -22.83
C GLY A 989 15.04 15.36 -22.88
N LEU A 990 13.83 14.92 -22.53
CA LEU A 990 12.64 15.78 -22.44
C LEU A 990 12.50 16.32 -21.02
N GLN A 991 12.31 17.63 -20.90
CA GLN A 991 11.85 18.28 -19.67
C GLN A 991 10.59 19.07 -19.98
N LEU A 992 9.49 18.74 -19.30
CA LEU A 992 8.23 19.47 -19.42
C LEU A 992 8.32 20.77 -18.61
N LEU A 993 8.01 21.90 -19.23
CA LEU A 993 8.17 23.23 -18.66
C LEU A 993 6.81 23.88 -18.37
N THR A 994 6.81 24.85 -17.46
CA THR A 994 5.59 25.55 -17.08
C THR A 994 5.13 26.48 -18.20
N ALA A 995 3.85 26.32 -18.58
CA ALA A 995 3.10 27.27 -19.39
C ALA A 995 1.72 27.48 -18.75
N TRP A 996 1.38 28.72 -18.41
CA TRP A 996 0.13 29.07 -17.73
C TRP A 996 -1.05 29.20 -18.70
N ASN A 997 -1.25 28.17 -19.53
CA ASN A 997 -2.43 27.96 -20.37
C ASN A 997 -2.50 26.46 -20.73
N ASP A 998 -3.68 25.84 -20.57
CA ASP A 998 -3.87 24.41 -20.86
C ASP A 998 -3.82 24.06 -22.35
N ASN A 999 -3.96 25.06 -23.23
CA ASN A 999 -3.81 24.89 -24.68
C ASN A 999 -2.37 25.11 -25.15
N ILE A 1000 -1.45 25.57 -24.31
CA ILE A 1000 -0.03 25.71 -24.66
C ILE A 1000 0.79 24.65 -23.92
N MET A 1001 1.38 23.73 -24.69
CA MET A 1001 2.39 22.80 -24.20
C MET A 1001 3.78 23.40 -24.45
N PHE A 1002 4.61 23.48 -23.42
CA PHE A 1002 5.96 24.03 -23.50
C PHE A 1002 6.97 23.05 -22.89
N TYR A 1003 8.06 22.78 -23.58
CA TYR A 1003 9.05 21.79 -23.13
C TYR A 1003 10.44 22.04 -23.70
N GLU A 1004 11.44 21.53 -22.99
CA GLU A 1004 12.84 21.47 -23.40
C GLU A 1004 13.16 20.09 -23.98
N LYS A 1005 13.94 20.06 -25.06
CA LYS A 1005 14.60 18.85 -25.58
C LYS A 1005 16.11 19.07 -25.57
N VAL A 1006 16.86 18.17 -24.93
CA VAL A 1006 18.33 18.25 -24.86
C VAL A 1006 19.02 16.96 -25.26
N SER A 1007 20.19 17.13 -25.88
CA SER A 1007 21.17 16.06 -26.05
C SER A 1007 21.82 15.67 -24.69
N PRO A 1008 22.39 14.47 -24.53
CA PRO A 1008 22.97 14.01 -23.26
C PRO A 1008 24.03 14.94 -22.64
N GLY A 1009 24.83 15.62 -23.47
CA GLY A 1009 25.80 16.63 -23.02
C GLY A 1009 25.27 18.06 -22.96
N ARG A 1010 23.98 18.28 -23.26
CA ARG A 1010 23.30 19.59 -23.37
C ARG A 1010 23.90 20.57 -24.39
N GLU A 1011 24.80 20.11 -25.27
CA GLU A 1011 25.42 20.92 -26.34
C GLU A 1011 24.40 21.38 -27.40
N ASN A 1012 23.35 20.59 -27.58
CA ASN A 1012 22.16 20.96 -28.36
C ASN A 1012 20.95 20.93 -27.42
N ALA A 1013 20.31 22.10 -27.25
CA ALA A 1013 19.14 22.30 -26.42
C ALA A 1013 18.09 23.13 -27.17
N LEU A 1014 16.84 22.66 -27.16
CA LEU A 1014 15.71 23.29 -27.83
C LEU A 1014 14.60 23.59 -26.84
N LEU A 1015 13.98 24.76 -26.98
CA LEU A 1015 12.74 25.14 -26.31
C LEU A 1015 11.60 25.13 -27.35
N ILE A 1016 10.53 24.39 -27.06
CA ILE A 1016 9.45 24.17 -28.03
C ILE A 1016 8.11 24.49 -27.38
N ALA A 1017 7.33 25.35 -28.03
CA ALA A 1017 5.96 25.68 -27.64
C ALA A 1017 4.99 25.24 -28.72
N VAL A 1018 3.88 24.60 -28.34
CA VAL A 1018 2.82 24.16 -29.25
C VAL A 1018 1.45 24.58 -28.71
N ASN A 1019 0.67 25.26 -29.54
CA ASN A 1019 -0.75 25.50 -29.32
C ASN A 1019 -1.54 24.25 -29.73
N LEU A 1020 -2.27 23.66 -28.79
CA LEU A 1020 -3.04 22.43 -28.97
C LEU A 1020 -4.45 22.68 -29.51
N ASP A 1021 -4.90 23.94 -29.58
CA ASP A 1021 -6.18 24.33 -30.15
C ASP A 1021 -5.99 24.72 -31.63
N PRO A 1022 -6.56 23.96 -32.59
CA PRO A 1022 -6.40 24.25 -34.01
C PRO A 1022 -7.27 25.42 -34.51
N HIS A 1023 -8.13 25.99 -33.65
CA HIS A 1023 -9.11 27.00 -34.04
C HIS A 1023 -8.83 28.38 -33.50
N ASN A 1024 -8.24 28.52 -32.32
CA ASN A 1024 -8.08 29.81 -31.65
C ASN A 1024 -6.61 30.15 -31.37
N ALA A 1025 -6.31 31.44 -31.41
CA ALA A 1025 -5.04 31.95 -30.90
C ALA A 1025 -5.01 31.88 -29.38
N HIS A 1026 -3.90 31.40 -28.83
CA HIS A 1026 -3.69 31.31 -27.39
C HIS A 1026 -2.42 32.05 -26.96
N GLU A 1027 -2.49 32.64 -25.77
CA GLU A 1027 -1.37 33.28 -25.10
C GLU A 1027 -1.07 32.56 -23.80
N ALA A 1028 0.21 32.49 -23.43
CA ALA A 1028 0.65 31.95 -22.16
C ALA A 1028 1.85 32.74 -21.66
N ASP A 1029 1.90 32.94 -20.35
CA ASP A 1029 3.19 33.14 -19.70
C ASP A 1029 3.89 31.76 -19.66
N VAL A 1030 5.21 31.74 -19.84
CA VAL A 1030 6.05 30.53 -19.78
C VAL A 1030 7.28 30.75 -18.93
N GLU A 1031 7.75 29.68 -18.31
CA GLU A 1031 8.93 29.67 -17.46
C GLU A 1031 10.16 29.17 -18.25
N ILE A 1032 11.10 30.08 -18.51
CA ILE A 1032 12.36 29.76 -19.20
C ILE A 1032 13.30 29.04 -18.23
N PRO A 1033 13.88 27.89 -18.59
CA PRO A 1033 14.63 27.04 -17.66
C PRO A 1033 16.06 27.54 -17.40
N LEU A 1034 16.22 28.78 -16.94
CA LEU A 1034 17.53 29.41 -16.67
C LEU A 1034 18.39 28.59 -15.70
N TRP A 1035 17.77 27.88 -14.76
CA TRP A 1035 18.46 26.98 -13.82
C TRP A 1035 19.19 25.82 -14.50
N SER A 1036 18.75 25.39 -15.68
CA SER A 1036 19.39 24.31 -16.43
C SER A 1036 20.78 24.71 -16.99
N TRP A 1037 21.13 26.00 -16.92
CA TRP A 1037 22.46 26.55 -17.22
C TRP A 1037 23.12 27.23 -16.01
N ASN A 1038 22.62 26.96 -14.79
CA ASN A 1038 23.07 27.61 -13.56
C ASN A 1038 22.99 29.15 -13.61
N LEU A 1039 22.01 29.70 -14.35
CA LEU A 1039 21.77 31.13 -14.44
C LEU A 1039 20.71 31.59 -13.42
N PRO A 1040 20.81 32.81 -12.87
CA PRO A 1040 19.80 33.37 -11.97
C PRO A 1040 18.52 33.77 -12.72
N ASP A 1041 17.39 33.89 -12.01
CA ASP A 1041 16.05 34.16 -12.57
C ASP A 1041 15.91 35.47 -13.37
N HIS A 1042 16.88 36.38 -13.30
CA HIS A 1042 16.92 37.65 -14.04
C HIS A 1042 17.91 37.65 -15.22
N ALA A 1043 18.57 36.51 -15.48
CA ALA A 1043 19.55 36.39 -16.56
C ALA A 1043 18.90 36.49 -17.95
N ALA A 1044 19.77 36.64 -18.94
CA ALA A 1044 19.42 36.61 -20.35
C ALA A 1044 19.79 35.26 -20.97
N LEU A 1045 18.98 34.80 -21.93
CA LEU A 1045 19.21 33.58 -22.71
C LEU A 1045 19.11 33.90 -24.20
N ASP A 1046 20.17 33.59 -24.95
CA ASP A 1046 20.22 33.80 -26.40
C ASP A 1046 19.61 32.62 -27.14
N LEU A 1047 18.76 32.94 -28.12
CA LEU A 1047 17.93 31.99 -28.85
C LEU A 1047 17.99 32.24 -30.36
N GLU A 1048 17.79 31.18 -31.12
CA GLU A 1048 17.56 31.19 -32.56
C GLU A 1048 16.23 30.49 -32.86
N ASP A 1049 15.31 31.19 -33.53
CA ASP A 1049 14.10 30.56 -34.04
C ASP A 1049 14.45 29.70 -35.26
N LEU A 1050 14.19 28.40 -35.17
CA LEU A 1050 14.56 27.44 -36.22
C LEU A 1050 13.59 27.44 -37.41
N ILE A 1051 12.45 28.13 -37.29
CA ILE A 1051 11.45 28.27 -38.35
C ILE A 1051 11.91 29.32 -39.37
N ASP A 1052 12.30 30.51 -38.92
CA ASP A 1052 12.67 31.65 -39.79
C ASP A 1052 14.16 32.05 -39.70
N GLY A 1053 14.92 31.51 -38.74
CA GLY A 1053 16.35 31.75 -38.54
C GLY A 1053 16.69 33.02 -37.75
N HIS A 1054 15.69 33.74 -37.23
CA HIS A 1054 15.92 34.97 -36.46
C HIS A 1054 16.56 34.68 -35.10
N LYS A 1055 17.51 35.52 -34.71
CA LYS A 1055 18.26 35.43 -33.45
C LYS A 1055 17.84 36.55 -32.51
N PHE A 1056 17.55 36.20 -31.26
CA PHE A 1056 17.09 37.13 -30.23
C PHE A 1056 17.49 36.68 -28.83
N THR A 1057 17.19 37.51 -27.85
CA THR A 1057 17.49 37.27 -26.45
C THR A 1057 16.23 37.44 -25.61
N TRP A 1058 15.94 36.48 -24.73
CA TRP A 1058 14.95 36.64 -23.67
C TRP A 1058 15.64 37.01 -22.36
N THR A 1059 15.08 37.99 -21.63
CA THR A 1059 15.62 38.44 -20.35
C THR A 1059 14.60 38.21 -19.24
N GLY A 1060 15.01 37.49 -18.20
CA GLY A 1060 14.14 37.10 -17.10
C GLY A 1060 13.45 35.76 -17.32
N LYS A 1061 13.08 35.14 -16.20
CA LYS A 1061 12.53 33.79 -16.14
C LYS A 1061 11.14 33.63 -16.75
N VAL A 1062 10.28 34.64 -16.67
CA VAL A 1062 8.90 34.57 -17.19
C VAL A 1062 8.81 35.37 -18.49
N GLN A 1063 8.38 34.71 -19.56
CA GLN A 1063 8.16 35.32 -20.87
C GLN A 1063 6.72 35.11 -21.32
N ARG A 1064 6.17 36.06 -22.08
CA ARG A 1064 4.83 35.92 -22.66
C ARG A 1064 4.92 35.52 -24.13
N LEU A 1065 4.21 34.46 -24.51
CA LEU A 1065 4.11 34.00 -25.89
C LEU A 1065 2.67 34.07 -26.40
N ARG A 1066 2.53 34.23 -27.72
CA ARG A 1066 1.27 34.14 -28.46
C ARG A 1066 1.45 33.22 -29.66
N LEU A 1067 0.60 32.21 -29.80
CA LEU A 1067 0.57 31.32 -30.95
C LEU A 1067 -0.79 31.39 -31.63
N ASP A 1068 -0.82 31.86 -32.88
CA ASP A 1068 -2.04 32.07 -33.68
C ASP A 1068 -2.07 31.10 -34.87
N PRO A 1069 -2.99 30.11 -34.88
CA PRO A 1069 -3.06 29.08 -35.91
C PRO A 1069 -3.51 29.61 -37.29
N HIS A 1070 -4.05 30.83 -37.38
CA HIS A 1070 -4.51 31.43 -38.64
C HIS A 1070 -3.53 32.46 -39.19
N ALA A 1071 -2.82 33.18 -38.33
CA ALA A 1071 -1.84 34.19 -38.72
C ALA A 1071 -0.41 33.64 -38.89
N GLY A 1072 -0.13 32.43 -38.38
CA GLY A 1072 1.19 31.81 -38.44
C GLY A 1072 1.15 30.29 -38.22
N LEU A 1073 2.23 29.74 -37.68
CA LEU A 1073 2.28 28.33 -37.29
C LEU A 1073 1.75 28.15 -35.86
N PRO A 1074 1.09 27.02 -35.55
CA PRO A 1074 0.59 26.74 -34.20
C PRO A 1074 1.70 26.29 -33.23
N PHE A 1075 2.97 26.48 -33.58
CA PHE A 1075 4.12 26.11 -32.76
C PHE A 1075 5.32 27.01 -33.06
N SER A 1076 6.26 27.03 -32.11
CA SER A 1076 7.57 27.68 -32.25
C SER A 1076 8.66 26.75 -31.71
N ILE A 1077 9.84 26.80 -32.33
CA ILE A 1077 10.98 25.94 -32.00
C ILE A 1077 12.22 26.82 -31.94
N TRP A 1078 12.79 26.97 -30.74
CA TRP A 1078 13.97 27.79 -30.50
C TRP A 1078 15.15 26.93 -30.11
N ARG A 1079 16.33 27.23 -30.65
CA ARG A 1079 17.60 26.66 -30.22
C ARG A 1079 18.33 27.63 -29.30
N VAL A 1080 18.80 27.11 -28.17
CA VAL A 1080 19.65 27.86 -27.23
C VAL A 1080 21.06 28.00 -27.81
N ARG A 1081 21.64 29.21 -27.70
CA ARG A 1081 22.93 29.57 -28.31
C ARG A 1081 24.07 29.74 -27.34
#